data_AF-A0A1G6R954-F1
#
_entry.id   AF-A0A1G6R954-F1
#
_cell.length_a   1.000
_cell.length_b   1.000
_cell.length_c   1.000
_cell.angle_alpha   90.00
_cell.angle_beta   90.00
_cell.angle_gamma   90.00
#
_symmetry.space_group_name_H-M   'P 1'
#
loop_
_entity.id
_entity.type
_entity.pdbx_description
1 polymer ?
#
loop_
_entity_poly.entity_id
_entity_poly.type
_entity_poly.pdbx_seq_one_letter_code
_entity_poly.pdbx_strand_id
1 'polypeptide(L)'
;MRFWGIMILLLCGGPAFSQDNKQELYYNKPAKTWTEALPVGNGFMGAMIFGDPVKERIQLNESTLYSGDPATNYKVPSVREHYNAVMERMRAGRYAEAQGLITKQWLGRALQCYQPMSDLLLDLEYNGAVKDFRRYLDISNAVAGVEYTVGATRYERRVFASNPDRVLVLKMSAAGPGTINGSIRLTTPHTPVMQLTAEGNAYILNGRAPGFVLRRSLAQVEAAGDQRKYPELFNLDGSRKPLAKTVLYADEANGLGMYFQNRIRFTHTGGEMMIREGRIVVKGVQELVLYITAATSFKDFQTSPALFPELAAERTRAQMTKLHRFSYSALLGRHIADYRQLFDRVRFTLNAKNKQALLPTDQRIMNYAKGSDEDLVTLFFQYGRYLMIAGSRVGGQPLNLQGMWNDKVIPPWASAYTTNINLEMNYWPAELTNLSECHQPLFKAIKELAVNGKEAALRIYGNQGWMGNHNMSIWREADPIDICACSFWPMVAGWLTSHLWEHYLFTGDKTFLKTEVYPLLKGAVLFYKDWLIPNGEGYLVTPVGHSPENAFVYDSGQSSTLSPGPTMDMAIIRESFSRFLEAQKALGVEDALKTEIEAKLGKLLPYQVGSFGQLQEWQWDFKEQDVHHRHLSHLYPFHPGNQITPNSSPVLTGAVKRVLERRGDQATGWSMGWKVNLWARLYDGNRALSILSKLIHLVKEDDPAFSGSGCYANLFDACPPFQIDGNFGATAGITEMLLQSHDGYLHLLPALPDKWAQGSIKGIKARGDFEVDISWAGHQLTGARIIAKKGGILPIKSPVALRVKGGRLLKGAAKNPMMEPIRTTGFLDHSRQETTAFVQPAGYTYYLSTKAGEQLILDAQ
;
A
#
# COMPACT_ATOMS: atom_id res chain seq x y z
N MET A 1 -27.42 -73.35 23.92
CA MET A 1 -27.75 -72.38 22.86
C MET A 1 -28.09 -71.05 23.51
N ARG A 2 -27.21 -70.06 23.42
CA ARG A 2 -27.41 -68.69 23.97
C ARG A 2 -27.12 -67.70 22.84
N PHE A 3 -28.17 -67.05 22.35
CA PHE A 3 -28.12 -66.03 21.31
C PHE A 3 -27.68 -64.70 21.93
N TRP A 4 -26.68 -64.07 21.29
CA TRP A 4 -26.16 -62.75 21.63
C TRP A 4 -27.09 -61.65 21.09
N GLY A 5 -27.50 -60.74 21.97
CA GLY A 5 -28.28 -59.56 21.62
C GLY A 5 -27.39 -58.41 21.12
N ILE A 6 -27.79 -57.84 19.99
CA ILE A 6 -27.21 -56.63 19.40
C ILE A 6 -27.81 -55.42 20.12
N MET A 7 -26.95 -54.62 20.75
CA MET A 7 -27.30 -53.37 21.43
C MET A 7 -26.91 -52.20 20.52
N ILE A 8 -27.92 -51.55 19.93
CA ILE A 8 -27.76 -50.33 19.11
C ILE A 8 -27.58 -49.14 20.06
N LEU A 9 -26.38 -48.56 20.06
CA LEU A 9 -26.06 -47.30 20.74
C LEU A 9 -26.53 -46.11 19.89
N LEU A 10 -27.61 -45.46 20.33
CA LEU A 10 -28.04 -44.15 19.85
C LEU A 10 -27.05 -43.08 20.36
N LEU A 11 -26.11 -42.67 19.50
CA LEU A 11 -25.29 -41.48 19.71
C LEU A 11 -26.14 -40.23 19.47
N CYS A 12 -26.51 -39.53 20.55
CA CYS A 12 -27.05 -38.18 20.50
C CYS A 12 -25.94 -37.22 20.03
N GLY A 13 -25.92 -36.91 18.74
CA GLY A 13 -25.12 -35.83 18.18
C GLY A 13 -25.69 -34.49 18.63
N GLY A 14 -25.10 -33.87 19.65
CA GLY A 14 -25.31 -32.46 19.94
C GLY A 14 -24.84 -31.60 18.76
N PRO A 15 -25.48 -30.46 18.47
CA PRO A 15 -25.01 -29.55 17.44
C PRO A 15 -23.59 -29.08 17.81
N ALA A 16 -22.61 -29.49 17.03
CA ALA A 16 -21.30 -28.87 17.04
C ALA A 16 -21.52 -27.40 16.65
N PHE A 17 -21.37 -26.49 17.62
CA PHE A 17 -21.17 -25.08 17.34
C PHE A 17 -19.89 -24.97 16.50
N SER A 18 -20.03 -24.96 15.17
CA SER A 18 -19.01 -24.41 14.30
C SER A 18 -18.82 -22.97 14.76
N GLN A 19 -17.69 -22.68 15.41
CA GLN A 19 -17.27 -21.29 15.64
C GLN A 19 -17.17 -20.64 14.27
N ASP A 20 -18.19 -19.85 13.92
CA ASP A 20 -18.20 -19.08 12.70
C ASP A 20 -17.11 -18.02 12.85
N ASN A 21 -15.97 -18.23 12.19
CA ASN A 21 -14.82 -17.32 12.18
C ASN A 21 -15.12 -16.04 11.36
N LYS A 22 -16.36 -15.55 11.44
CA LYS A 22 -16.81 -14.37 10.71
C LYS A 22 -16.07 -13.15 11.24
N GLN A 23 -15.31 -12.51 10.36
CA GLN A 23 -14.64 -11.25 10.63
C GLN A 23 -15.42 -10.14 9.95
N GLU A 24 -15.90 -9.19 10.74
CA GLU A 24 -16.68 -8.07 10.23
C GLU A 24 -16.36 -6.75 10.90
N LEU A 25 -16.47 -5.69 10.12
CA LEU A 25 -16.70 -4.35 10.64
C LEU A 25 -18.22 -4.17 10.73
N TYR A 26 -18.75 -3.67 11.84
CA TYR A 26 -20.19 -3.49 11.99
C TYR A 26 -20.56 -2.21 12.75
N TYR A 27 -21.72 -1.66 12.40
CA TYR A 27 -22.24 -0.38 12.90
C TYR A 27 -23.76 -0.46 13.05
N ASN A 28 -24.29 0.28 14.02
CA ASN A 28 -25.73 0.41 14.30
C ASN A 28 -26.32 1.75 13.82
N LYS A 29 -25.60 2.45 12.94
CA LYS A 29 -25.99 3.72 12.32
C LYS A 29 -25.47 3.82 10.88
N PRO A 30 -26.17 4.56 9.99
CA PRO A 30 -25.65 4.85 8.65
C PRO A 30 -24.43 5.76 8.74
N ALA A 31 -23.59 5.71 7.70
CA ALA A 31 -22.46 6.63 7.56
C ALA A 31 -22.96 8.05 7.24
N LYS A 32 -22.40 9.06 7.91
CA LYS A 32 -22.62 10.48 7.64
C LYS A 32 -21.50 11.08 6.78
N THR A 33 -20.27 10.62 7.00
CA THR A 33 -19.08 11.05 6.26
C THR A 33 -18.50 9.90 5.43
N TRP A 34 -17.64 10.24 4.48
CA TRP A 34 -17.01 9.25 3.60
C TRP A 34 -16.12 8.27 4.38
N THR A 35 -15.47 8.75 5.44
CA THR A 35 -14.63 7.97 6.37
C THR A 35 -15.43 7.06 7.33
N GLU A 36 -16.76 7.11 7.30
CA GLU A 36 -17.64 6.12 7.93
C GLU A 36 -18.17 5.08 6.92
N ALA A 37 -18.09 5.34 5.61
CA ALA A 37 -18.58 4.43 4.57
C ALA A 37 -17.65 3.21 4.41
N LEU A 38 -18.22 2.07 3.99
CA LEU A 38 -17.48 0.80 3.92
C LEU A 38 -16.95 0.54 2.50
N PRO A 39 -15.64 0.31 2.33
CA PRO A 39 -15.06 0.04 1.01
C PRO A 39 -15.39 -1.38 0.55
N VAL A 40 -15.71 -1.53 -0.74
CA VAL A 40 -15.65 -2.78 -1.50
C VAL A 40 -14.85 -2.55 -2.77
N GLY A 41 -14.22 -3.59 -3.31
CA GLY A 41 -13.42 -3.48 -4.52
C GLY A 41 -13.03 -4.82 -5.11
N ASN A 42 -12.64 -4.80 -6.39
CA ASN A 42 -12.20 -5.99 -7.11
C ASN A 42 -10.85 -5.80 -7.85
N GLY A 43 -10.09 -4.77 -7.50
CA GLY A 43 -8.84 -4.37 -8.15
C GLY A 43 -9.00 -3.58 -9.46
N PHE A 44 -10.24 -3.37 -9.92
CA PHE A 44 -10.57 -2.57 -11.10
C PHE A 44 -11.60 -1.48 -10.78
N MET A 45 -12.66 -1.85 -10.08
CA MET A 45 -13.69 -0.96 -9.56
C MET A 45 -13.73 -1.01 -8.05
N GLY A 46 -14.00 0.14 -7.45
CA GLY A 46 -14.16 0.32 -6.01
C GLY A 46 -15.47 1.03 -5.71
N ALA A 47 -16.02 0.81 -4.52
CA ALA A 47 -17.15 1.58 -4.03
C ALA A 47 -17.10 1.80 -2.53
N MET A 48 -17.72 2.89 -2.07
CA MET A 48 -17.89 3.24 -0.66
C MET A 48 -19.37 3.25 -0.30
N ILE A 49 -19.78 2.36 0.61
CA ILE A 49 -21.18 2.09 0.96
C ILE A 49 -21.59 2.86 2.22
N PHE A 50 -22.49 3.83 2.09
CA PHE A 50 -22.91 4.68 3.22
C PHE A 50 -23.95 3.98 4.10
N GLY A 51 -24.87 3.25 3.49
CA GLY A 51 -25.82 2.41 4.18
C GLY A 51 -27.05 3.13 4.73
N ASP A 52 -27.37 4.34 4.27
CA ASP A 52 -28.60 5.02 4.70
C ASP A 52 -29.85 4.27 4.19
N PRO A 53 -30.82 3.93 5.06
CA PRO A 53 -31.98 3.15 4.66
C PRO A 53 -32.85 3.86 3.62
N VAL A 54 -32.92 5.19 3.63
CA VAL A 54 -33.80 6.02 2.79
C VAL A 54 -33.03 6.68 1.65
N LYS A 55 -31.87 7.28 1.92
CA LYS A 55 -31.05 8.02 0.96
C LYS A 55 -29.67 7.40 0.81
N GLU A 56 -29.63 6.20 0.23
CA GLU A 56 -28.37 5.48 0.04
C GLU A 56 -27.46 6.23 -0.93
N ARG A 57 -26.18 6.29 -0.58
CA ARG A 57 -25.11 6.75 -1.45
C ARG A 57 -24.08 5.65 -1.57
N ILE A 58 -23.83 5.20 -2.80
CA ILE A 58 -22.72 4.31 -3.14
C ILE A 58 -21.80 5.09 -4.07
N GLN A 59 -20.71 5.59 -3.50
CA GLN A 59 -19.70 6.31 -4.28
C GLN A 59 -18.83 5.31 -5.03
N LEU A 60 -18.57 5.54 -6.31
CA LEU A 60 -17.91 4.62 -7.25
C LEU A 60 -16.57 5.18 -7.75
N ASN A 61 -15.61 4.28 -7.91
CA ASN A 61 -14.29 4.51 -8.47
C ASN A 61 -13.95 3.46 -9.54
N GLU A 62 -13.12 3.85 -10.50
CA GLU A 62 -12.46 2.95 -11.46
C GLU A 62 -10.96 3.23 -11.41
N SER A 63 -10.15 2.17 -11.33
CA SER A 63 -8.72 2.22 -11.01
C SER A 63 -7.86 3.00 -12.01
N THR A 64 -8.36 3.21 -13.23
CA THR A 64 -7.66 3.91 -14.31
C THR A 64 -8.13 5.34 -14.53
N LEU A 65 -9.16 5.81 -13.81
CA LEU A 65 -9.72 7.14 -14.02
C LEU A 65 -8.83 8.23 -13.39
N TYR A 66 -8.07 8.91 -14.23
CA TYR A 66 -7.20 10.03 -13.85
C TYR A 66 -7.46 11.24 -14.74
N SER A 67 -7.15 12.43 -14.22
CA SER A 67 -7.07 13.63 -15.05
C SER A 67 -5.82 13.62 -15.93
N GLY A 68 -5.78 14.53 -16.90
CA GLY A 68 -4.59 14.74 -17.70
C GLY A 68 -4.43 13.78 -18.87
N ASP A 69 -3.20 13.74 -19.36
CA ASP A 69 -2.77 13.03 -20.56
C ASP A 69 -1.27 12.69 -20.43
N PRO A 70 -0.77 11.60 -21.04
CA PRO A 70 0.67 11.29 -21.02
C PRO A 70 1.54 12.34 -21.71
N ALA A 71 1.00 13.08 -22.68
CA ALA A 71 1.70 14.18 -23.31
C ALA A 71 1.57 15.46 -22.47
N THR A 72 2.70 15.96 -21.96
CA THR A 72 2.78 17.27 -21.32
C THR A 72 3.49 18.27 -22.23
N ASN A 73 2.94 19.48 -22.33
CA ASN A 73 3.57 20.58 -23.08
C ASN A 73 4.80 21.16 -22.37
N TYR A 74 5.10 20.72 -21.14
CA TYR A 74 6.27 21.09 -20.37
C TYR A 74 7.13 19.86 -20.07
N LYS A 75 8.45 20.00 -20.25
CA LYS A 75 9.47 19.01 -19.88
C LYS A 75 10.48 19.66 -18.94
N VAL A 76 10.94 18.91 -17.94
CA VAL A 76 11.98 19.40 -17.03
C VAL A 76 13.29 19.62 -17.80
N PRO A 77 13.94 20.79 -17.67
CA PRO A 77 15.25 21.06 -18.28
C PRO A 77 16.35 20.11 -17.80
N SER A 78 17.48 20.07 -18.51
CA SER A 78 18.62 19.25 -18.08
C SER A 78 19.25 19.84 -16.81
N VAL A 79 19.55 18.99 -15.82
CA VAL A 79 20.28 19.43 -14.62
C VAL A 79 21.68 19.93 -14.98
N ARG A 80 22.23 19.49 -16.12
CA ARG A 80 23.58 19.83 -16.61
C ARG A 80 23.76 21.32 -16.86
N GLU A 81 22.70 22.05 -17.20
CA GLU A 81 22.73 23.50 -17.45
C GLU A 81 23.17 24.30 -16.22
N HIS A 82 22.82 23.82 -15.02
CA HIS A 82 23.14 24.49 -13.76
C HIS A 82 23.98 23.65 -12.80
N TYR A 83 24.43 22.47 -13.24
CA TYR A 83 25.16 21.51 -12.40
C TYR A 83 26.40 22.12 -11.75
N ASN A 84 27.24 22.82 -12.52
CA ASN A 84 28.46 23.43 -11.98
C ASN A 84 28.16 24.49 -10.90
N ALA A 85 27.13 25.31 -11.10
CA ALA A 85 26.72 26.34 -10.14
C ALA A 85 26.12 25.74 -8.86
N VAL A 86 25.37 24.64 -8.98
CA VAL A 86 24.89 23.87 -7.82
C VAL A 86 26.06 23.23 -7.07
N MET A 87 26.98 22.57 -7.78
CA MET A 87 28.11 21.88 -7.15
C MET A 87 29.12 22.83 -6.51
N GLU A 88 29.33 24.02 -7.07
CA GLU A 88 30.12 25.07 -6.44
C GLU A 88 29.56 25.42 -5.04
N ARG A 89 28.24 25.63 -4.95
CA ARG A 89 27.56 25.93 -3.67
C ARG A 89 27.59 24.75 -2.70
N MET A 90 27.35 23.53 -3.19
CA MET A 90 27.43 22.32 -2.36
C MET A 90 28.84 22.14 -1.75
N ARG A 91 29.90 22.35 -2.55
CA ARG A 91 31.30 22.26 -2.06
C ARG A 91 31.66 23.37 -1.08
N ALA A 92 31.07 24.55 -1.25
CA ALA A 92 31.28 25.67 -0.36
C ALA A 92 30.42 25.63 0.92
N GLY A 93 29.65 24.56 1.15
CA GLY A 93 28.74 24.44 2.31
C GLY A 93 27.48 25.31 2.23
N ARG A 94 27.21 25.96 1.08
CA ARG A 94 26.07 26.87 0.89
C ARG A 94 24.82 26.12 0.43
N TYR A 95 24.34 25.20 1.27
CA TYR A 95 23.29 24.24 0.91
C TYR A 95 21.93 24.88 0.59
N ALA A 96 21.50 25.90 1.35
CA ALA A 96 20.24 26.60 1.10
C ALA A 96 20.23 27.35 -0.24
N GLU A 97 21.36 27.95 -0.63
CA GLU A 97 21.52 28.58 -1.95
C GLU A 97 21.46 27.54 -3.07
N ALA A 98 22.12 26.39 -2.89
CA ALA A 98 22.07 25.29 -3.84
C ALA A 98 20.62 24.78 -3.99
N GLN A 99 19.93 24.55 -2.87
CA GLN A 99 18.52 24.15 -2.85
C GLN A 99 17.63 25.16 -3.57
N GLY A 100 17.79 26.46 -3.33
CA GLY A 100 17.00 27.49 -4.02
C GLY A 100 17.19 27.47 -5.53
N LEU A 101 18.41 27.21 -6.01
CA LEU A 101 18.69 27.05 -7.44
C LEU A 101 18.05 25.78 -8.00
N ILE A 102 18.15 24.65 -7.29
CA ILE A 102 17.53 23.37 -7.66
C ILE A 102 16.02 23.50 -7.73
N THR A 103 15.36 24.06 -6.71
CA THR A 103 13.90 24.23 -6.68
C THR A 103 13.39 25.08 -7.84
N LYS A 104 14.18 26.09 -8.24
CA LYS A 104 13.83 27.00 -9.33
C LYS A 104 14.04 26.41 -10.72
N GLN A 105 15.10 25.61 -10.89
CA GLN A 105 15.56 25.22 -12.23
C GLN A 105 15.42 23.73 -12.55
N TRP A 106 15.42 22.85 -11.55
CA TRP A 106 15.44 21.40 -11.77
C TRP A 106 14.09 20.74 -11.51
N LEU A 107 13.12 21.43 -10.91
CA LEU A 107 11.81 20.87 -10.58
C LEU A 107 10.77 21.05 -11.70
N GLY A 108 9.89 20.08 -11.80
CA GLY A 108 8.77 20.03 -12.71
C GLY A 108 7.53 20.78 -12.23
N ARG A 109 6.41 20.47 -12.91
CA ARG A 109 5.07 20.98 -12.57
C ARG A 109 4.37 20.04 -11.58
N ALA A 110 3.14 20.31 -11.16
CA ALA A 110 2.36 19.38 -10.31
C ALA A 110 1.83 18.16 -11.10
N LEU A 111 1.64 17.02 -10.41
CA LEU A 111 1.02 15.82 -10.96
C LEU A 111 -0.48 16.02 -11.30
N GLN A 112 -0.96 15.18 -12.20
CA GLN A 112 -2.38 14.96 -12.45
C GLN A 112 -3.00 14.06 -11.37
N CYS A 113 -4.32 14.16 -11.19
CA CYS A 113 -5.01 13.62 -10.01
C CYS A 113 -5.80 12.35 -10.34
N TYR A 114 -5.82 11.40 -9.40
CA TYR A 114 -6.82 10.33 -9.42
C TYR A 114 -8.23 10.92 -9.28
N GLN A 115 -9.22 10.41 -10.01
CA GLN A 115 -10.55 11.03 -10.07
C GLN A 115 -11.66 10.12 -9.49
N PRO A 116 -12.63 10.70 -8.76
CA PRO A 116 -13.88 10.03 -8.42
C PRO A 116 -14.70 9.79 -9.69
N MET A 117 -15.34 8.62 -9.82
CA MET A 117 -16.08 8.31 -11.04
C MET A 117 -17.51 8.84 -10.98
N SER A 118 -18.30 8.32 -10.04
CA SER A 118 -19.73 8.61 -9.93
C SER A 118 -20.27 8.27 -8.56
N ASP A 119 -21.50 8.66 -8.28
CA ASP A 119 -22.30 8.17 -7.17
C ASP A 119 -23.54 7.46 -7.73
N LEU A 120 -23.86 6.30 -7.17
CA LEU A 120 -25.17 5.67 -7.30
C LEU A 120 -26.01 6.07 -6.09
N LEU A 121 -27.12 6.74 -6.34
CA LEU A 121 -28.01 7.29 -5.33
C LEU A 121 -29.34 6.54 -5.38
N LEU A 122 -29.78 6.00 -4.25
CA LEU A 122 -31.11 5.40 -4.11
C LEU A 122 -31.91 6.27 -3.16
N ASP A 123 -32.99 6.84 -3.67
CA ASP A 123 -34.00 7.58 -2.92
C ASP A 123 -35.20 6.65 -2.73
N LEU A 124 -35.28 6.00 -1.57
CA LEU A 124 -36.23 4.93 -1.25
C LEU A 124 -37.38 5.44 -0.39
N GLU A 125 -38.57 4.87 -0.58
CA GLU A 125 -39.80 5.32 0.06
C GLU A 125 -40.37 4.22 0.98
N TYR A 126 -40.59 4.57 2.25
CA TYR A 126 -41.18 3.67 3.24
C TYR A 126 -42.29 4.36 4.04
N ASN A 127 -43.30 3.59 4.42
CA ASN A 127 -44.34 4.01 5.35
C ASN A 127 -44.02 3.48 6.75
N GLY A 128 -43.33 4.27 7.57
CA GLY A 128 -43.06 3.95 8.98
C GLY A 128 -41.63 4.26 9.42
N ALA A 129 -41.35 4.03 10.70
CA ALA A 129 -40.02 4.23 11.29
C ALA A 129 -39.09 3.05 11.00
N VAL A 130 -37.82 3.36 10.71
CA VAL A 130 -36.73 2.37 10.59
C VAL A 130 -36.32 1.87 11.97
N LYS A 131 -36.25 0.55 12.13
CA LYS A 131 -35.81 -0.15 13.36
C LYS A 131 -34.76 -1.21 13.03
N ASP A 132 -34.11 -1.74 14.07
CA ASP A 132 -33.15 -2.85 13.99
C ASP A 132 -32.04 -2.64 12.95
N PHE A 133 -31.61 -1.38 12.80
CA PHE A 133 -30.62 -1.01 11.79
C PHE A 133 -29.26 -1.64 12.08
N ARG A 134 -28.67 -2.23 11.05
CA ARG A 134 -27.33 -2.79 11.06
C ARG A 134 -26.66 -2.58 9.71
N ARG A 135 -25.42 -2.11 9.72
CA ARG A 135 -24.55 -1.99 8.54
C ARG A 135 -23.24 -2.69 8.82
N TYR A 136 -22.74 -3.46 7.87
CA TYR A 136 -21.55 -4.27 8.07
C TYR A 136 -20.73 -4.47 6.79
N LEU A 137 -19.45 -4.80 6.97
CA LEU A 137 -18.57 -5.34 5.95
C LEU A 137 -18.04 -6.68 6.45
N ASP A 138 -18.52 -7.77 5.85
CA ASP A 138 -17.99 -9.11 6.07
C ASP A 138 -16.73 -9.28 5.24
N ILE A 139 -15.57 -9.11 5.89
CA ILE A 139 -14.27 -9.27 5.23
C ILE A 139 -13.90 -10.73 5.04
N SER A 140 -14.61 -11.70 5.62
CA SER A 140 -14.39 -13.12 5.32
C SER A 140 -14.93 -13.51 3.94
N ASN A 141 -15.91 -12.77 3.43
CA ASN A 141 -16.52 -13.00 2.12
C ASN A 141 -16.43 -11.80 1.16
N ALA A 142 -15.85 -10.68 1.60
CA ALA A 142 -15.83 -9.41 0.88
C ALA A 142 -17.22 -8.94 0.43
N VAL A 143 -18.17 -8.91 1.36
CA VAL A 143 -19.56 -8.46 1.12
C VAL A 143 -19.95 -7.40 2.14
N ALA A 144 -20.33 -6.22 1.65
CA ALA A 144 -20.95 -5.18 2.47
C ALA A 144 -22.47 -5.41 2.54
N GLY A 145 -23.09 -5.10 3.66
CA GLY A 145 -24.53 -5.22 3.81
C GLY A 145 -25.17 -4.20 4.75
N VAL A 146 -26.48 -4.03 4.55
CA VAL A 146 -27.35 -3.18 5.37
C VAL A 146 -28.64 -3.94 5.63
N GLU A 147 -29.07 -3.97 6.87
CA GLU A 147 -30.28 -4.63 7.32
C GLU A 147 -31.09 -3.67 8.19
N TYR A 148 -32.40 -3.65 8.04
CA TYR A 148 -33.32 -2.89 8.88
C TYR A 148 -34.75 -3.37 8.72
N THR A 149 -35.62 -2.94 9.62
CA THR A 149 -37.05 -3.27 9.62
C THR A 149 -37.88 -2.00 9.46
N VAL A 150 -38.92 -2.03 8.63
CA VAL A 150 -40.00 -1.03 8.62
C VAL A 150 -41.34 -1.75 8.72
N GLY A 151 -42.13 -1.42 9.74
CA GLY A 151 -43.35 -2.16 10.07
C GLY A 151 -43.04 -3.63 10.36
N ALA A 152 -43.69 -4.55 9.63
CA ALA A 152 -43.45 -5.99 9.70
C ALA A 152 -42.51 -6.53 8.59
N THR A 153 -41.82 -5.63 7.87
CA THR A 153 -41.00 -6.00 6.70
C THR A 153 -39.52 -5.78 7.00
N ARG A 154 -38.72 -6.83 6.83
CA ARG A 154 -37.25 -6.74 6.91
C ARG A 154 -36.69 -6.45 5.52
N TYR A 155 -35.86 -5.42 5.44
CA TYR A 155 -35.14 -5.05 4.24
C TYR A 155 -33.67 -5.43 4.39
N GLU A 156 -33.09 -5.95 3.31
CA GLU A 156 -31.67 -6.28 3.25
C GLU A 156 -31.07 -5.74 1.95
N ARG A 157 -29.87 -5.16 2.05
CA ARG A 157 -29.02 -4.79 0.92
C ARG A 157 -27.70 -5.52 1.03
N ARG A 158 -27.19 -6.07 -0.06
CA ARG A 158 -25.86 -6.67 -0.16
C ARG A 158 -25.12 -6.12 -1.36
N VAL A 159 -23.87 -5.72 -1.15
CA VAL A 159 -22.99 -5.19 -2.20
C VAL A 159 -21.66 -5.94 -2.19
N PHE A 160 -21.24 -6.39 -3.36
CA PHE A 160 -19.91 -6.98 -3.56
C PHE A 160 -19.35 -6.60 -4.94
N ALA A 161 -18.02 -6.61 -5.06
CA ALA A 161 -17.33 -6.38 -6.31
C ALA A 161 -16.61 -7.67 -6.74
N SER A 162 -17.14 -8.36 -7.75
CA SER A 162 -16.56 -9.60 -8.27
C SER A 162 -15.36 -9.29 -9.15
N ASN A 163 -14.19 -9.80 -8.79
CA ASN A 163 -12.99 -9.81 -9.63
C ASN A 163 -13.13 -10.71 -10.87
N PRO A 164 -13.53 -12.00 -10.75
CA PRO A 164 -13.58 -12.90 -11.90
C PRO A 164 -14.58 -12.44 -12.97
N ASP A 165 -15.60 -11.68 -12.57
CA ASP A 165 -16.67 -11.22 -13.45
C ASP A 165 -16.67 -9.70 -13.68
N ARG A 166 -15.65 -8.97 -13.19
CA ARG A 166 -15.47 -7.51 -13.35
C ARG A 166 -16.78 -6.70 -13.24
N VAL A 167 -17.53 -6.94 -12.17
CA VAL A 167 -18.85 -6.35 -11.93
C VAL A 167 -19.03 -6.04 -10.45
N LEU A 168 -19.60 -4.88 -10.14
CA LEU A 168 -20.16 -4.58 -8.83
C LEU A 168 -21.64 -4.96 -8.84
N VAL A 169 -22.07 -5.72 -7.83
CA VAL A 169 -23.43 -6.23 -7.73
C VAL A 169 -24.07 -5.68 -6.46
N LEU A 170 -25.22 -5.05 -6.61
CA LEU A 170 -26.10 -4.69 -5.50
C LEU A 170 -27.34 -5.56 -5.58
N LYS A 171 -27.70 -6.22 -4.48
CA LYS A 171 -29.01 -6.86 -4.31
C LYS A 171 -29.75 -6.18 -3.17
N MET A 172 -31.05 -5.95 -3.35
CA MET A 172 -31.94 -5.46 -2.31
C MET A 172 -33.21 -6.31 -2.27
N SER A 173 -33.65 -6.70 -1.07
CA SER A 173 -34.83 -7.53 -0.86
C SER A 173 -35.71 -6.98 0.26
N ALA A 174 -37.02 -7.22 0.16
CA ALA A 174 -38.03 -6.98 1.18
C ALA A 174 -38.69 -8.31 1.57
N ALA A 175 -38.56 -8.70 2.84
CA ALA A 175 -39.16 -9.90 3.40
C ALA A 175 -40.29 -9.51 4.36
N GLY A 176 -41.54 -9.59 3.88
CA GLY A 176 -42.74 -9.17 4.61
C GLY A 176 -43.80 -8.58 3.66
N PRO A 177 -44.84 -7.93 4.20
CA PRO A 177 -45.92 -7.33 3.38
C PRO A 177 -45.52 -6.05 2.63
N GLY A 178 -44.42 -5.41 3.04
CA GLY A 178 -43.89 -4.21 2.41
C GLY A 178 -43.14 -4.50 1.11
N THR A 179 -42.99 -3.46 0.29
CA THR A 179 -42.28 -3.51 -1.00
C THR A 179 -41.24 -2.41 -1.09
N ILE A 180 -40.40 -2.47 -2.13
CA ILE A 180 -39.39 -1.48 -2.46
C ILE A 180 -40.01 -0.50 -3.46
N ASN A 181 -39.98 0.79 -3.10
CA ASN A 181 -40.46 1.90 -3.91
C ASN A 181 -39.42 3.02 -3.90
N GLY A 182 -39.35 3.80 -4.96
CA GLY A 182 -38.48 4.98 -5.04
C GLY A 182 -37.78 5.13 -6.39
N SER A 183 -36.56 5.66 -6.37
CA SER A 183 -35.77 5.85 -7.58
C SER A 183 -34.27 5.65 -7.37
N ILE A 184 -33.58 5.31 -8.45
CA ILE A 184 -32.15 5.08 -8.50
C ILE A 184 -31.56 5.97 -9.60
N ARG A 185 -30.53 6.76 -9.29
CA ARG A 185 -29.89 7.67 -10.24
C ARG A 185 -28.37 7.64 -10.14
N LEU A 186 -27.71 7.92 -11.24
CA LEU A 186 -26.27 8.14 -11.30
C LEU A 186 -25.97 9.64 -11.33
N THR A 187 -24.93 10.05 -10.61
CA THR A 187 -24.34 11.39 -10.72
C THR A 187 -22.83 11.29 -10.79
N THR A 188 -22.15 12.35 -11.25
CA THR A 188 -20.70 12.46 -11.19
C THR A 188 -20.31 13.87 -10.79
N PRO A 189 -19.21 14.09 -10.05
CA PRO A 189 -18.67 15.44 -9.83
C PRO A 189 -18.21 16.11 -11.13
N HIS A 190 -18.05 15.36 -12.22
CA HIS A 190 -17.74 15.87 -13.57
C HIS A 190 -19.00 16.37 -14.30
N THR A 191 -19.78 17.25 -13.66
CA THR A 191 -21.11 17.68 -14.14
C THR A 191 -21.15 18.32 -15.53
N PRO A 192 -20.16 19.13 -15.99
CA PRO A 192 -20.25 19.78 -17.30
C PRO A 192 -20.21 18.81 -18.49
N VAL A 193 -19.79 17.57 -18.26
CA VAL A 193 -19.58 16.54 -19.28
C VAL A 193 -20.38 15.27 -19.00
N MET A 194 -21.29 15.31 -18.02
CA MET A 194 -22.15 14.20 -17.66
C MET A 194 -23.29 14.06 -18.68
N GLN A 195 -23.49 12.85 -19.19
CA GLN A 195 -24.62 12.51 -20.02
C GLN A 195 -25.26 11.22 -19.53
N LEU A 196 -26.57 11.25 -19.28
CA LEU A 196 -27.36 10.08 -18.90
C LEU A 196 -28.11 9.57 -20.11
N THR A 197 -27.96 8.30 -20.43
CA THR A 197 -28.62 7.65 -21.56
C THR A 197 -29.19 6.29 -21.18
N ALA A 198 -29.98 5.70 -22.09
CA ALA A 198 -30.53 4.36 -21.94
C ALA A 198 -30.34 3.57 -23.24
N GLU A 199 -30.01 2.28 -23.12
CA GLU A 199 -29.87 1.34 -24.24
C GLU A 199 -30.61 0.05 -23.85
N GLY A 200 -31.85 -0.11 -24.31
CA GLY A 200 -32.72 -1.21 -23.86
C GLY A 200 -32.99 -1.12 -22.35
N ASN A 201 -32.58 -2.13 -21.59
CA ASN A 201 -32.67 -2.14 -20.12
C ASN A 201 -31.36 -1.71 -19.42
N ALA A 202 -30.41 -1.11 -20.15
CA ALA A 202 -29.20 -0.57 -19.59
C ALA A 202 -29.34 0.93 -19.31
N TYR A 203 -29.12 1.34 -18.06
CA TYR A 203 -29.02 2.74 -17.63
C TYR A 203 -27.54 3.15 -17.61
N ILE A 204 -27.20 4.24 -18.28
CA ILE A 204 -25.82 4.58 -18.62
C ILE A 204 -25.50 6.01 -18.19
N LEU A 205 -24.36 6.19 -17.53
CA LEU A 205 -23.70 7.49 -17.37
C LEU A 205 -22.44 7.50 -18.24
N ASN A 206 -22.38 8.43 -19.18
CA ASN A 206 -21.17 8.80 -19.91
C ASN A 206 -20.58 10.05 -19.28
N GLY A 207 -19.26 10.10 -19.20
CA GLY A 207 -18.55 11.26 -18.68
C GLY A 207 -17.15 11.38 -19.26
N ARG A 208 -16.51 12.49 -18.89
CA ARG A 208 -15.13 12.78 -19.25
C ARG A 208 -14.38 13.31 -18.04
N ALA A 209 -13.23 12.71 -17.70
CA ALA A 209 -12.36 13.27 -16.69
C ALA A 209 -11.78 14.62 -17.17
N PRO A 210 -11.37 15.51 -16.26
CA PRO A 210 -10.71 16.76 -16.67
C PRO A 210 -9.44 16.46 -17.46
N GLY A 211 -9.23 17.18 -18.56
CA GLY A 211 -7.99 17.11 -19.34
C GLY A 211 -6.81 17.76 -18.61
N PHE A 212 -7.08 18.53 -17.55
CA PHE A 212 -6.07 19.11 -16.68
C PHE A 212 -6.65 19.38 -15.29
N VAL A 213 -5.95 18.95 -14.24
CA VAL A 213 -6.18 19.35 -12.85
C VAL A 213 -4.89 19.91 -12.26
N LEU A 214 -5.02 21.03 -11.56
CA LEU A 214 -3.96 21.64 -10.77
C LEU A 214 -4.34 21.61 -9.28
N ARG A 215 -3.55 20.89 -8.48
CA ARG A 215 -3.72 20.80 -7.02
C ARG A 215 -3.48 22.13 -6.31
N ARG A 216 -2.67 23.01 -6.88
CA ARG A 216 -2.34 24.35 -6.34
C ARG A 216 -3.31 25.40 -6.84
N SER A 217 -3.47 26.48 -6.08
CA SER A 217 -4.14 27.66 -6.60
C SER A 217 -3.27 28.37 -7.65
N LEU A 218 -3.91 29.14 -8.54
CA LEU A 218 -3.18 29.96 -9.52
C LEU A 218 -2.24 30.96 -8.84
N ALA A 219 -2.68 31.54 -7.71
CA ALA A 219 -1.88 32.46 -6.91
C ALA A 219 -0.62 31.78 -6.33
N GLN A 220 -0.70 30.51 -5.94
CA GLN A 220 0.47 29.75 -5.50
C GLN A 220 1.46 29.51 -6.64
N VAL A 221 0.97 29.26 -7.86
CA VAL A 221 1.84 29.14 -9.05
C VAL A 221 2.54 30.46 -9.37
N GLU A 222 1.80 31.58 -9.31
CA GLU A 222 2.35 32.91 -9.55
C GLU A 222 3.38 33.32 -8.49
N ALA A 223 3.08 33.07 -7.22
CA ALA A 223 4.00 33.34 -6.10
C ALA A 223 5.30 32.52 -6.20
N ALA A 224 5.23 31.32 -6.80
CA ALA A 224 6.41 30.49 -7.05
C ALA A 224 7.18 30.91 -8.33
N GLY A 225 6.62 31.78 -9.19
CA GLY A 225 7.20 32.11 -10.49
C GLY A 225 7.13 30.96 -11.50
N ASP A 226 6.17 30.05 -11.34
CA ASP A 226 6.08 28.79 -12.07
C ASP A 226 5.15 28.83 -13.29
N GLN A 227 4.64 30.00 -13.68
CA GLN A 227 3.68 30.17 -14.78
C GLN A 227 4.12 29.47 -16.07
N ARG A 228 5.41 29.54 -16.42
CA ARG A 228 6.01 28.89 -17.60
C ARG A 228 5.81 27.37 -17.64
N LYS A 229 5.60 26.72 -16.48
CA LYS A 229 5.39 25.28 -16.35
C LYS A 229 3.95 24.84 -16.69
N TYR A 230 3.03 25.80 -16.81
CA TYR A 230 1.61 25.58 -17.03
C TYR A 230 1.09 26.38 -18.23
N PRO A 231 1.55 26.05 -19.46
CA PRO A 231 1.09 26.71 -20.68
C PRO A 231 -0.42 26.54 -20.94
N GLU A 232 -1.09 25.62 -20.25
CA GLU A 232 -2.55 25.48 -20.26
C GLU A 232 -3.24 26.67 -19.58
N LEU A 233 -2.57 27.33 -18.63
CA LEU A 233 -3.15 28.35 -17.75
C LEU A 233 -2.57 29.75 -17.97
N PHE A 234 -1.34 29.84 -18.46
CA PHE A 234 -0.63 31.12 -18.60
C PHE A 234 -0.10 31.32 -20.02
N ASN A 235 -0.02 32.59 -20.41
CA ASN A 235 0.67 33.02 -21.62
C ASN A 235 2.19 33.07 -21.39
N LEU A 236 2.96 33.22 -22.46
CA LEU A 236 4.43 33.28 -22.40
C LEU A 236 4.95 34.46 -21.56
N ASP A 237 4.19 35.56 -21.47
CA ASP A 237 4.49 36.73 -20.64
C ASP A 237 4.13 36.54 -19.15
N GLY A 238 3.57 35.38 -18.79
CA GLY A 238 3.14 35.05 -17.43
C GLY A 238 1.74 35.53 -17.05
N SER A 239 1.02 36.23 -17.94
CA SER A 239 -0.37 36.59 -17.72
C SER A 239 -1.30 35.37 -17.75
N ARG A 240 -2.36 35.38 -16.94
CA ARG A 240 -3.37 34.31 -16.95
C ARG A 240 -4.13 34.31 -18.28
N LYS A 241 -4.38 33.11 -18.82
CA LYS A 241 -5.32 32.93 -19.93
C LYS A 241 -6.76 33.20 -19.47
N PRO A 242 -7.68 33.61 -20.37
CA PRO A 242 -9.07 33.90 -20.00
C PRO A 242 -9.80 32.75 -19.29
N LEU A 243 -9.47 31.50 -19.62
CA LEU A 243 -10.07 30.29 -19.03
C LEU A 243 -9.23 29.67 -17.90
N ALA A 244 -8.23 30.38 -17.36
CA ALA A 244 -7.35 29.83 -16.34
C ALA A 244 -8.11 29.51 -15.05
N LYS A 245 -8.22 28.21 -14.72
CA LYS A 245 -8.76 27.67 -13.47
C LYS A 245 -8.12 26.32 -13.16
N THR A 246 -8.33 25.80 -11.96
CA THR A 246 -7.63 24.59 -11.48
C THR A 246 -8.16 23.29 -12.07
N VAL A 247 -9.32 23.29 -12.74
CA VAL A 247 -9.91 22.11 -13.37
C VAL A 247 -10.42 22.51 -14.75
N LEU A 248 -9.87 21.92 -15.81
CA LEU A 248 -10.23 22.21 -17.20
C LEU A 248 -10.81 20.96 -17.87
N TYR A 249 -11.98 21.09 -18.49
CA TYR A 249 -12.66 20.01 -19.19
C TYR A 249 -12.68 20.23 -20.70
N ALA A 250 -12.57 19.13 -21.47
CA ALA A 250 -12.80 19.10 -22.91
C ALA A 250 -12.12 20.27 -23.64
N ASP A 251 -12.87 21.16 -24.28
CA ASP A 251 -12.34 22.28 -25.07
C ASP A 251 -11.50 23.26 -24.23
N GLU A 252 -11.80 23.42 -22.94
CA GLU A 252 -10.98 24.21 -22.01
C GLU A 252 -9.58 23.60 -21.83
N ALA A 253 -9.45 22.30 -22.06
CA ALA A 253 -8.21 21.54 -22.02
C ALA A 253 -7.76 21.10 -23.42
N ASN A 254 -8.07 21.87 -24.47
CA ASN A 254 -7.72 21.59 -25.87
C ASN A 254 -8.23 20.23 -26.37
N GLY A 255 -9.44 19.86 -25.95
CA GLY A 255 -10.05 18.58 -26.32
C GLY A 255 -9.41 17.37 -25.64
N LEU A 256 -8.63 17.54 -24.56
CA LEU A 256 -8.08 16.45 -23.75
C LEU A 256 -9.06 15.98 -22.66
N GLY A 257 -8.72 14.85 -22.04
CA GLY A 257 -9.48 14.23 -20.96
C GLY A 257 -9.98 12.84 -21.32
N MET A 258 -9.87 11.93 -20.35
CA MET A 258 -10.22 10.52 -20.47
C MET A 258 -11.74 10.32 -20.47
N TYR A 259 -12.27 9.54 -21.41
CA TYR A 259 -13.68 9.17 -21.43
C TYR A 259 -13.94 8.04 -20.44
N PHE A 260 -15.12 8.04 -19.81
CA PHE A 260 -15.52 6.99 -18.90
C PHE A 260 -17.02 6.69 -19.00
N GLN A 261 -17.40 5.45 -18.70
CA GLN A 261 -18.79 5.02 -18.70
C GLN A 261 -19.11 4.16 -17.48
N ASN A 262 -20.22 4.44 -16.81
CA ASN A 262 -20.90 3.48 -15.94
C ASN A 262 -22.11 2.92 -16.66
N ARG A 263 -22.26 1.60 -16.64
CA ARG A 263 -23.39 0.88 -17.23
C ARG A 263 -24.05 0.00 -16.19
N ILE A 264 -25.34 0.19 -16.00
CA ILE A 264 -26.17 -0.56 -15.05
C ILE A 264 -27.20 -1.36 -15.81
N ARG A 265 -27.22 -2.67 -15.58
CA ARG A 265 -28.36 -3.54 -15.92
C ARG A 265 -29.06 -3.94 -14.64
N PHE A 266 -30.37 -4.09 -14.66
CA PHE A 266 -31.14 -4.52 -13.49
C PHE A 266 -32.09 -5.68 -13.80
N THR A 267 -32.43 -6.42 -12.75
CA THR A 267 -33.48 -7.45 -12.73
C THR A 267 -34.30 -7.29 -11.46
N HIS A 268 -35.57 -7.69 -11.47
CA HIS A 268 -36.44 -7.61 -10.30
C HIS A 268 -37.44 -8.76 -10.24
N THR A 269 -38.01 -8.98 -9.05
CA THR A 269 -39.19 -9.82 -8.84
C THR A 269 -40.33 -9.00 -8.26
N GLY A 270 -41.49 -9.18 -8.90
CA GLY A 270 -42.71 -8.38 -8.74
C GLY A 270 -42.50 -6.88 -8.93
N GLY A 271 -43.61 -6.13 -8.85
CA GLY A 271 -43.62 -4.71 -9.18
C GLY A 271 -43.10 -4.40 -10.59
N GLU A 272 -42.58 -3.18 -10.76
CA GLU A 272 -42.00 -2.69 -12.02
C GLU A 272 -40.71 -1.89 -11.74
N MET A 273 -39.72 -2.06 -12.62
CA MET A 273 -38.55 -1.17 -12.73
C MET A 273 -38.40 -0.66 -14.15
N MET A 274 -38.27 0.66 -14.32
CA MET A 274 -38.21 1.29 -15.64
C MET A 274 -37.28 2.51 -15.67
N ILE A 275 -36.58 2.71 -16.78
CA ILE A 275 -35.76 3.91 -16.98
C ILE A 275 -36.65 5.02 -17.51
N ARG A 276 -36.80 6.12 -16.74
CA ARG A 276 -37.56 7.31 -17.12
C ARG A 276 -36.87 8.56 -16.62
N GLU A 277 -36.84 9.62 -17.42
CA GLU A 277 -36.32 10.95 -17.01
C GLU A 277 -34.91 10.88 -16.37
N GLY A 278 -34.02 10.08 -16.95
CA GLY A 278 -32.64 9.96 -16.46
C GLY A 278 -32.48 9.23 -15.12
N ARG A 279 -33.45 8.42 -14.68
CA ARG A 279 -33.38 7.59 -13.46
C ARG A 279 -34.09 6.24 -13.68
N ILE A 280 -33.79 5.26 -12.83
CA ILE A 280 -34.57 4.03 -12.73
C ILE A 280 -35.66 4.25 -11.68
N VAL A 281 -36.92 4.17 -12.07
CA VAL A 281 -38.07 4.24 -11.17
C VAL A 281 -38.41 2.83 -10.68
N VAL A 282 -38.64 2.67 -9.38
CA VAL A 282 -38.91 1.39 -8.71
C VAL A 282 -40.28 1.47 -8.05
N LYS A 283 -41.19 0.56 -8.38
CA LYS A 283 -42.56 0.53 -7.84
C LYS A 283 -42.98 -0.88 -7.45
N GLY A 284 -43.31 -1.09 -6.18
CA GLY A 284 -43.91 -2.33 -5.68
C GLY A 284 -43.03 -3.57 -5.79
N VAL A 285 -41.70 -3.41 -5.82
CA VAL A 285 -40.74 -4.50 -6.07
C VAL A 285 -40.45 -5.29 -4.80
N GLN A 286 -40.37 -6.62 -4.85
CA GLN A 286 -39.96 -7.44 -3.69
C GLN A 286 -38.45 -7.63 -3.62
N GLU A 287 -37.81 -7.87 -4.76
CA GLU A 287 -36.35 -7.98 -4.86
C GLU A 287 -35.86 -7.28 -6.13
N LEU A 288 -34.73 -6.59 -6.04
CA LEU A 288 -33.99 -6.09 -7.19
C LEU A 288 -32.51 -6.46 -7.12
N VAL A 289 -31.90 -6.59 -8.29
CA VAL A 289 -30.45 -6.77 -8.46
C VAL A 289 -29.95 -5.79 -9.51
N LEU A 290 -28.93 -5.01 -9.16
CA LEU A 290 -28.19 -4.14 -10.06
C LEU A 290 -26.84 -4.76 -10.38
N TYR A 291 -26.51 -4.83 -11.66
CA TYR A 291 -25.21 -5.24 -12.18
C TYR A 291 -24.54 -4.01 -12.75
N ILE A 292 -23.44 -3.58 -12.14
CA ILE A 292 -22.79 -2.30 -12.39
C ILE A 292 -21.39 -2.58 -12.91
N THR A 293 -21.08 -2.08 -14.11
CA THR A 293 -19.74 -2.13 -14.70
C THR A 293 -19.28 -0.73 -15.08
N ALA A 294 -17.97 -0.53 -15.07
CA ALA A 294 -17.31 0.72 -15.33
C ALA A 294 -16.06 0.48 -16.18
N ALA A 295 -15.76 1.41 -17.07
CA ALA A 295 -14.49 1.43 -17.79
C ALA A 295 -14.14 2.85 -18.23
N THR A 296 -12.89 3.02 -18.63
CA THR A 296 -12.36 4.25 -19.20
C THR A 296 -11.82 4.02 -20.61
N SER A 297 -11.45 5.09 -21.29
CA SER A 297 -10.68 5.07 -22.54
C SER A 297 -9.16 4.94 -22.32
N PHE A 298 -8.69 4.65 -21.10
CA PHE A 298 -7.27 4.37 -20.83
C PHE A 298 -6.82 3.08 -21.54
N LYS A 299 -5.80 3.19 -22.40
CA LYS A 299 -5.21 2.04 -23.09
C LYS A 299 -3.90 1.60 -22.42
N ASP A 300 -3.02 2.57 -22.24
CA ASP A 300 -1.70 2.42 -21.65
C ASP A 300 -1.19 3.80 -21.18
N PHE A 301 -0.01 3.82 -20.57
CA PHE A 301 0.58 5.01 -19.95
C PHE A 301 1.21 6.00 -20.95
N GLN A 302 1.23 5.71 -22.26
CA GLN A 302 1.87 6.56 -23.27
C GLN A 302 0.89 7.07 -24.34
N THR A 303 -0.28 6.45 -24.44
CA THR A 303 -1.27 6.79 -25.45
C THR A 303 -2.34 7.70 -24.86
N SER A 304 -2.60 8.84 -25.50
CA SER A 304 -3.67 9.75 -25.11
C SER A 304 -5.03 9.03 -25.10
N PRO A 305 -5.77 9.03 -23.97
CA PRO A 305 -7.10 8.43 -23.89
C PRO A 305 -8.17 9.25 -24.64
N ALA A 306 -7.87 10.50 -25.02
CA ALA A 306 -8.79 11.37 -25.75
C ALA A 306 -9.03 10.91 -27.19
N LEU A 307 -8.13 10.09 -27.74
CA LEU A 307 -8.21 9.56 -29.11
C LEU A 307 -9.17 8.37 -29.26
N PHE A 308 -9.74 7.87 -28.16
CA PHE A 308 -10.58 6.65 -28.14
C PHE A 308 -11.91 6.87 -27.42
N PRO A 309 -12.79 7.78 -27.90
CA PRO A 309 -14.05 8.13 -27.23
C PRO A 309 -14.98 6.94 -26.97
N GLU A 310 -14.99 5.95 -27.87
CA GLU A 310 -15.89 4.80 -27.79
C GLU A 310 -15.40 3.67 -26.86
N LEU A 311 -14.11 3.66 -26.49
CA LEU A 311 -13.48 2.51 -25.84
C LEU A 311 -14.10 2.18 -24.47
N ALA A 312 -14.52 3.21 -23.72
CA ALA A 312 -15.23 3.00 -22.45
C ALA A 312 -16.58 2.31 -22.65
N ALA A 313 -17.33 2.71 -23.68
CA ALA A 313 -18.63 2.13 -24.03
C ALA A 313 -18.48 0.69 -24.55
N GLU A 314 -17.49 0.44 -25.40
CA GLU A 314 -17.18 -0.90 -25.91
C GLU A 314 -16.85 -1.88 -24.78
N ARG A 315 -15.97 -1.48 -23.85
CA ARG A 315 -15.55 -2.32 -22.72
C ARG A 315 -16.70 -2.65 -21.78
N THR A 316 -17.49 -1.64 -21.39
CA THR A 316 -18.64 -1.86 -20.49
C THR A 316 -19.74 -2.68 -21.16
N ARG A 317 -20.03 -2.45 -22.45
CA ARG A 317 -20.99 -3.28 -23.22
C ARG A 317 -20.50 -4.73 -23.30
N ALA A 318 -19.25 -4.95 -23.69
CA ALA A 318 -18.67 -6.29 -23.79
C ALA A 318 -18.68 -7.02 -22.43
N GLN A 319 -18.41 -6.30 -21.33
CA GLN A 319 -18.49 -6.89 -20.00
C GLN A 319 -19.94 -7.24 -19.63
N MET A 320 -20.90 -6.34 -19.89
CA MET A 320 -22.31 -6.57 -19.59
C MET A 320 -22.87 -7.78 -20.37
N THR A 321 -22.50 -7.93 -21.64
CA THR A 321 -22.89 -9.09 -22.48
C THR A 321 -22.47 -10.42 -21.84
N LYS A 322 -21.25 -10.51 -21.27
CA LYS A 322 -20.75 -11.72 -20.60
C LYS A 322 -21.54 -12.09 -19.34
N LEU A 323 -22.22 -11.12 -18.72
CA LEU A 323 -22.94 -11.30 -17.47
C LEU A 323 -24.36 -11.88 -17.65
N HIS A 324 -24.93 -11.85 -18.85
CA HIS A 324 -26.31 -12.33 -19.10
C HIS A 324 -26.53 -13.80 -18.71
N ARG A 325 -25.48 -14.62 -18.78
CA ARG A 325 -25.52 -16.05 -18.45
C ARG A 325 -25.47 -16.35 -16.94
N PHE A 326 -25.24 -15.35 -16.09
CA PHE A 326 -25.06 -15.57 -14.66
C PHE A 326 -26.23 -15.04 -13.84
N SER A 327 -26.77 -15.87 -12.96
CA SER A 327 -27.66 -15.44 -11.88
C SER A 327 -26.89 -14.67 -10.81
N TYR A 328 -27.61 -13.94 -9.95
CA TYR A 328 -27.03 -13.35 -8.74
C TYR A 328 -26.27 -14.38 -7.90
N SER A 329 -26.88 -15.55 -7.64
CA SER A 329 -26.28 -16.60 -6.82
C SER A 329 -25.00 -17.16 -7.44
N ALA A 330 -24.95 -17.30 -8.77
CA ALA A 330 -23.74 -17.73 -9.47
C ALA A 330 -22.61 -16.71 -9.35
N LEU A 331 -22.89 -15.41 -9.53
CA LEU A 331 -21.88 -14.36 -9.36
C LEU A 331 -21.37 -14.28 -7.92
N LEU A 332 -22.27 -14.36 -6.92
CA LEU A 332 -21.88 -14.35 -5.52
C LEU A 332 -20.99 -15.56 -5.18
N GLY A 333 -21.35 -16.76 -5.64
CA GLY A 333 -20.54 -17.96 -5.41
C GLY A 333 -19.15 -17.86 -6.04
N ARG A 334 -19.06 -17.33 -7.26
CA ARG A 334 -17.77 -17.09 -7.94
C ARG A 334 -16.92 -16.04 -7.25
N HIS A 335 -17.54 -14.94 -6.81
CA HIS A 335 -16.90 -13.89 -6.02
C HIS A 335 -16.29 -14.46 -4.73
N ILE A 336 -17.10 -15.16 -3.93
CA ILE A 336 -16.64 -15.73 -2.66
C ILE A 336 -15.53 -16.76 -2.90
N ALA A 337 -15.66 -17.61 -3.91
CA ALA A 337 -14.65 -18.61 -4.24
C ALA A 337 -13.31 -17.97 -4.62
N ASP A 338 -13.31 -16.96 -5.49
CA ASP A 338 -12.10 -16.20 -5.86
C ASP A 338 -11.48 -15.50 -4.65
N TYR A 339 -12.29 -14.77 -3.88
CA TYR A 339 -11.82 -14.01 -2.73
C TYR A 339 -11.18 -14.90 -1.66
N ARG A 340 -11.86 -15.99 -1.30
CA ARG A 340 -11.41 -16.90 -0.24
C ARG A 340 -10.16 -17.69 -0.61
N GLN A 341 -9.88 -17.91 -1.89
CA GLN A 341 -8.60 -18.48 -2.33
C GLN A 341 -7.39 -17.65 -1.91
N LEU A 342 -7.59 -16.34 -1.71
CA LEU A 342 -6.57 -15.41 -1.20
C LEU A 342 -6.73 -15.19 0.31
N PHE A 343 -7.93 -14.85 0.76
CA PHE A 343 -8.15 -14.44 2.15
C PHE A 343 -7.94 -15.59 3.15
N ASP A 344 -8.45 -16.80 2.87
CA ASP A 344 -8.38 -17.93 3.82
C ASP A 344 -6.95 -18.49 3.99
N ARG A 345 -5.99 -18.05 3.18
CA ARG A 345 -4.57 -18.44 3.30
C ARG A 345 -3.97 -18.08 4.64
N VAL A 346 -4.40 -16.97 5.24
CA VAL A 346 -3.90 -16.53 6.55
C VAL A 346 -5.02 -16.46 7.57
N ARG A 347 -4.82 -17.12 8.70
CA ARG A 347 -5.71 -17.06 9.87
C ARG A 347 -4.93 -16.57 11.07
N PHE A 348 -5.50 -15.62 11.81
CA PHE A 348 -4.84 -15.00 12.95
C PHE A 348 -5.83 -14.84 14.09
N THR A 349 -5.43 -15.28 15.28
CA THR A 349 -6.23 -15.23 16.51
C THR A 349 -5.35 -14.78 17.67
N LEU A 350 -5.85 -13.83 18.46
CA LEU A 350 -5.21 -13.33 19.67
C LEU A 350 -6.19 -13.37 20.84
N ASN A 351 -5.77 -14.01 21.93
CA ASN A 351 -6.52 -14.09 23.18
C ASN A 351 -7.97 -14.58 22.99
N ALA A 352 -8.73 -14.67 24.08
CA ALA A 352 -10.17 -14.92 23.98
C ALA A 352 -10.91 -13.60 23.73
N LYS A 353 -11.92 -13.62 22.84
CA LYS A 353 -12.81 -12.48 22.65
C LYS A 353 -13.48 -12.12 23.98
N ASN A 354 -13.51 -10.83 24.30
CA ASN A 354 -14.22 -10.31 25.47
C ASN A 354 -15.44 -9.49 25.03
N LYS A 355 -16.14 -8.87 25.98
CA LYS A 355 -17.35 -8.06 25.69
C LYS A 355 -17.08 -6.86 24.78
N GLN A 356 -15.86 -6.31 24.74
CA GLN A 356 -15.51 -5.19 23.86
C GLN A 356 -15.53 -5.62 22.39
N ALA A 357 -15.11 -6.85 22.08
CA ALA A 357 -15.13 -7.39 20.72
C ALA A 357 -16.56 -7.50 20.13
N LEU A 358 -17.59 -7.39 20.96
CA LEU A 358 -19.00 -7.39 20.55
C LEU A 358 -19.55 -6.00 20.27
N LEU A 359 -18.82 -4.90 20.53
CA LEU A 359 -19.28 -3.54 20.28
C LEU A 359 -19.17 -3.13 18.80
N PRO A 360 -19.93 -2.11 18.35
CA PRO A 360 -19.73 -1.51 17.04
C PRO A 360 -18.27 -1.09 16.82
N THR A 361 -17.78 -1.23 15.60
CA THR A 361 -16.34 -1.06 15.31
C THR A 361 -15.82 0.33 15.70
N ASP A 362 -16.60 1.39 15.53
CA ASP A 362 -16.23 2.75 15.96
C ASP A 362 -16.05 2.85 17.49
N GLN A 363 -16.89 2.16 18.26
CA GLN A 363 -16.76 2.07 19.72
C GLN A 363 -15.58 1.19 20.14
N ARG A 364 -15.29 0.11 19.40
CA ARG A 364 -14.10 -0.72 19.63
C ARG A 364 -12.82 0.10 19.51
N ILE A 365 -12.68 0.88 18.44
CA ILE A 365 -11.52 1.77 18.22
C ILE A 365 -11.41 2.81 19.35
N MET A 366 -12.53 3.49 19.68
CA MET A 366 -12.56 4.51 20.72
C MET A 366 -12.11 3.97 22.09
N ASN A 367 -12.46 2.72 22.40
CA ASN A 367 -12.17 2.11 23.69
C ASN A 367 -10.86 1.32 23.71
N TYR A 368 -10.17 1.15 22.58
CA TYR A 368 -9.02 0.25 22.47
C TYR A 368 -7.91 0.56 23.48
N ALA A 369 -7.50 1.83 23.59
CA ALA A 369 -6.48 2.25 24.55
C ALA A 369 -6.84 2.01 26.03
N LYS A 370 -8.14 1.91 26.34
CA LYS A 370 -8.68 1.71 27.71
C LYS A 370 -9.01 0.24 28.00
N GLY A 371 -9.02 -0.63 26.99
CA GLY A 371 -9.51 -2.00 27.06
C GLY A 371 -8.46 -3.04 26.71
N SER A 372 -8.91 -4.29 26.57
CA SER A 372 -8.11 -5.46 26.22
C SER A 372 -8.64 -6.16 24.95
N ASP A 373 -9.16 -5.40 24.00
CA ASP A 373 -9.73 -5.91 22.74
C ASP A 373 -8.65 -6.26 21.71
N GLU A 374 -7.79 -7.24 22.03
CA GLU A 374 -6.73 -7.69 21.10
C GLU A 374 -7.30 -8.33 19.82
N ASP A 375 -8.58 -8.73 19.82
CA ASP A 375 -9.30 -9.14 18.60
C ASP A 375 -9.37 -7.99 17.58
N LEU A 376 -9.41 -6.72 18.03
CA LEU A 376 -9.37 -5.57 17.12
C LEU A 376 -8.06 -5.49 16.34
N VAL A 377 -6.94 -5.92 16.92
CA VAL A 377 -5.66 -6.03 16.21
C VAL A 377 -5.75 -7.09 15.11
N THR A 378 -6.37 -8.24 15.41
CA THR A 378 -6.56 -9.29 14.39
C THR A 378 -7.48 -8.82 13.26
N LEU A 379 -8.53 -8.06 13.59
CA LEU A 379 -9.42 -7.45 12.61
C LEU A 379 -8.67 -6.42 11.76
N PHE A 380 -7.84 -5.57 12.36
CA PHE A 380 -7.04 -4.58 11.65
C PHE A 380 -6.04 -5.23 10.69
N PHE A 381 -5.33 -6.28 11.15
CA PHE A 381 -4.42 -7.07 10.31
C PHE A 381 -5.14 -7.68 9.09
N GLN A 382 -6.29 -8.31 9.32
CA GLN A 382 -7.07 -8.92 8.24
C GLN A 382 -7.71 -7.87 7.33
N TYR A 383 -8.02 -6.69 7.86
CA TYR A 383 -8.51 -5.57 7.07
C TYR A 383 -7.44 -5.07 6.08
N GLY A 384 -6.17 -4.97 6.47
CA GLY A 384 -5.08 -4.68 5.53
C GLY A 384 -4.97 -5.71 4.41
N ARG A 385 -5.07 -7.01 4.72
CA ARG A 385 -5.13 -8.06 3.69
C ARG A 385 -6.36 -7.94 2.78
N TYR A 386 -7.52 -7.66 3.36
CA TYR A 386 -8.75 -7.40 2.62
C TYR A 386 -8.60 -6.23 1.64
N LEU A 387 -8.06 -5.08 2.09
CA LEU A 387 -7.85 -3.89 1.26
C LEU A 387 -6.91 -4.19 0.08
N MET A 388 -5.86 -4.98 0.30
CA MET A 388 -4.96 -5.40 -0.78
C MET A 388 -5.69 -6.28 -1.81
N ILE A 389 -6.45 -7.28 -1.37
CA ILE A 389 -7.22 -8.15 -2.29
C ILE A 389 -8.30 -7.33 -3.03
N ALA A 390 -8.93 -6.38 -2.35
CA ALA A 390 -9.97 -5.54 -2.94
C ALA A 390 -9.41 -4.49 -3.91
N GLY A 391 -8.15 -4.05 -3.74
CA GLY A 391 -7.58 -2.94 -4.50
C GLY A 391 -6.46 -3.30 -5.49
N SER A 392 -5.75 -4.41 -5.31
CA SER A 392 -4.58 -4.78 -6.13
C SER A 392 -4.71 -6.20 -6.66
N ARG A 393 -5.26 -6.37 -7.86
CA ARG A 393 -5.44 -7.68 -8.50
C ARG A 393 -4.76 -7.73 -9.85
N VAL A 394 -4.36 -8.94 -10.26
CA VAL A 394 -3.66 -9.19 -11.53
C VAL A 394 -4.39 -8.52 -12.70
N GLY A 395 -3.66 -7.73 -13.48
CA GLY A 395 -4.18 -6.95 -14.61
C GLY A 395 -4.74 -5.57 -14.28
N GLY A 396 -4.90 -5.22 -13.00
CA GLY A 396 -5.29 -3.89 -12.52
C GLY A 396 -4.12 -2.89 -12.43
N GLN A 397 -4.37 -1.78 -11.76
CA GLN A 397 -3.36 -0.77 -11.38
C GLN A 397 -2.85 -1.02 -9.96
N PRO A 398 -1.65 -0.53 -9.58
CA PRO A 398 -1.21 -0.60 -8.20
C PRO A 398 -2.09 0.26 -7.27
N LEU A 399 -1.98 0.02 -5.97
CA LEU A 399 -2.62 0.82 -4.94
C LEU A 399 -1.97 2.20 -4.87
N ASN A 400 -2.76 3.26 -5.06
CA ASN A 400 -2.32 4.63 -4.86
C ASN A 400 -2.40 5.02 -3.37
N LEU A 401 -2.14 6.29 -3.04
CA LEU A 401 -2.23 6.85 -1.68
C LEU A 401 -3.56 6.57 -0.95
N GLN A 402 -4.66 6.36 -1.68
CA GLN A 402 -5.98 6.04 -1.14
C GLN A 402 -6.45 4.63 -1.59
N GLY A 403 -5.52 3.79 -2.02
CA GLY A 403 -5.76 2.49 -2.63
C GLY A 403 -6.39 2.64 -4.01
N MET A 404 -7.72 2.72 -4.02
CA MET A 404 -8.52 3.03 -5.21
C MET A 404 -9.85 3.74 -4.84
N TRP A 405 -9.97 4.23 -3.61
CA TRP A 405 -11.19 4.85 -3.08
C TRP A 405 -10.96 6.34 -2.87
N ASN A 406 -11.65 7.18 -3.63
CA ASN A 406 -11.52 8.63 -3.58
C ASN A 406 -12.82 9.30 -4.04
N ASP A 407 -13.31 10.29 -3.28
CA ASP A 407 -14.49 11.09 -3.61
C ASP A 407 -14.17 12.53 -4.05
N LYS A 408 -12.90 12.92 -4.16
CA LYS A 408 -12.46 14.31 -4.43
C LYS A 408 -11.84 14.47 -5.81
N VAL A 409 -12.27 15.48 -6.56
CA VAL A 409 -11.66 15.87 -7.86
C VAL A 409 -10.22 16.34 -7.69
N ILE A 410 -9.94 17.05 -6.59
CA ILE A 410 -8.58 17.44 -6.17
C ILE A 410 -8.30 16.76 -4.83
N PRO A 411 -7.86 15.50 -4.84
CA PRO A 411 -7.56 14.77 -3.61
C PRO A 411 -6.25 15.26 -2.96
N PRO A 412 -6.08 15.04 -1.64
CA PRO A 412 -4.81 15.24 -0.94
C PRO A 412 -3.67 14.55 -1.70
N TRP A 413 -2.59 15.30 -1.94
CA TRP A 413 -1.41 14.83 -2.70
C TRP A 413 -1.75 14.14 -4.03
N ALA A 414 -2.80 14.60 -4.71
CA ALA A 414 -3.29 14.07 -5.99
C ALA A 414 -3.75 12.59 -5.94
N SER A 415 -3.83 12.00 -4.74
CA SER A 415 -3.97 10.56 -4.55
C SER A 415 -3.00 9.79 -5.49
N ALA A 416 -1.77 10.30 -5.56
CA ALA A 416 -0.74 9.85 -6.46
C ALA A 416 -0.16 8.49 -6.05
N TYR A 417 0.86 8.05 -6.77
CA TYR A 417 1.81 7.05 -6.29
C TYR A 417 3.05 7.78 -5.76
N THR A 418 3.09 8.04 -4.45
CA THR A 418 4.26 8.64 -3.79
C THR A 418 5.27 7.55 -3.45
N THR A 419 6.47 7.68 -4.00
CA THR A 419 7.50 6.63 -4.10
C THR A 419 8.73 6.91 -3.24
N ASN A 420 8.53 7.65 -2.15
CA ASN A 420 9.57 7.88 -1.14
C ASN A 420 9.21 7.27 0.22
N ILE A 421 8.16 6.42 0.26
CA ILE A 421 7.76 5.52 1.35
C ILE A 421 6.38 4.90 1.09
N ASN A 422 5.41 5.68 0.59
CA ASN A 422 3.99 5.32 0.67
C ASN A 422 3.61 4.16 -0.26
N LEU A 423 3.99 4.24 -1.54
CA LEU A 423 3.74 3.17 -2.50
C LEU A 423 4.45 1.88 -2.07
N GLU A 424 5.68 2.00 -1.58
CA GLU A 424 6.45 0.86 -1.10
C GLU A 424 5.76 0.23 0.12
N MET A 425 5.31 1.04 1.07
CA MET A 425 4.58 0.60 2.25
C MET A 425 3.28 -0.14 1.92
N ASN A 426 2.57 0.28 0.87
CA ASN A 426 1.36 -0.41 0.40
C ASN A 426 1.61 -1.90 0.11
N TYR A 427 2.84 -2.25 -0.29
CA TYR A 427 3.19 -3.59 -0.75
C TYR A 427 4.08 -4.39 0.21
N TRP A 428 4.53 -3.82 1.33
CA TRP A 428 5.24 -4.58 2.38
C TRP A 428 4.52 -5.86 2.83
N PRO A 429 3.19 -5.89 3.03
CA PRO A 429 2.52 -7.11 3.47
C PRO A 429 2.32 -8.14 2.34
N ALA A 430 2.54 -7.80 1.07
CA ALA A 430 2.14 -8.65 -0.07
C ALA A 430 2.74 -10.07 0.01
N GLU A 431 4.06 -10.17 0.20
CA GLU A 431 4.72 -11.47 0.30
C GLU A 431 4.52 -12.10 1.68
N LEU A 432 4.74 -11.32 2.74
CA LEU A 432 4.66 -11.75 4.14
C LEU A 432 3.31 -12.40 4.50
N THR A 433 2.22 -11.83 3.98
CA THR A 433 0.84 -12.24 4.29
C THR A 433 0.20 -13.11 3.21
N ASN A 434 1.03 -13.73 2.36
CA ASN A 434 0.65 -14.75 1.38
C ASN A 434 -0.30 -14.24 0.27
N LEU A 435 0.01 -13.06 -0.27
CA LEU A 435 -0.74 -12.36 -1.32
C LEU A 435 0.17 -11.96 -2.51
N SER A 436 1.17 -12.78 -2.85
CA SER A 436 2.16 -12.51 -3.91
C SER A 436 1.53 -12.09 -5.25
N GLU A 437 0.37 -12.62 -5.61
CA GLU A 437 -0.36 -12.27 -6.84
C GLU A 437 -0.86 -10.81 -6.83
N CYS A 438 -1.14 -10.27 -5.64
CA CYS A 438 -1.58 -8.89 -5.48
C CYS A 438 -0.41 -7.90 -5.69
N HIS A 439 0.85 -8.36 -5.71
CA HIS A 439 2.04 -7.53 -5.93
C HIS A 439 2.26 -7.20 -7.42
N GLN A 440 1.70 -8.02 -8.33
CA GLN A 440 1.94 -7.91 -9.78
C GLN A 440 1.58 -6.55 -10.41
N PRO A 441 0.51 -5.84 -10.00
CA PRO A 441 0.22 -4.51 -10.52
C PRO A 441 1.36 -3.50 -10.28
N LEU A 442 2.06 -3.59 -9.14
CA LEU A 442 3.23 -2.77 -8.87
C LEU A 442 4.37 -3.11 -9.83
N PHE A 443 4.68 -4.40 -10.04
CA PHE A 443 5.75 -4.81 -10.95
C PHE A 443 5.52 -4.30 -12.38
N LYS A 444 4.26 -4.33 -12.84
CA LYS A 444 3.88 -3.74 -14.13
C LYS A 444 4.17 -2.24 -14.13
N ALA A 445 3.71 -1.50 -13.13
CA ALA A 445 3.92 -0.05 -13.04
C ALA A 445 5.40 0.32 -12.99
N ILE A 446 6.24 -0.48 -12.32
CA ILE A 446 7.70 -0.28 -12.28
C ILE A 446 8.32 -0.44 -13.66
N LYS A 447 7.92 -1.47 -14.42
CA LYS A 447 8.40 -1.66 -15.80
C LYS A 447 8.00 -0.50 -16.71
N GLU A 448 6.78 -0.01 -16.58
CA GLU A 448 6.29 1.14 -17.33
C GLU A 448 7.02 2.43 -16.94
N LEU A 449 7.24 2.65 -15.62
CA LEU A 449 8.05 3.76 -15.12
C LEU A 449 9.48 3.69 -15.63
N ALA A 450 10.10 2.51 -15.71
CA ALA A 450 11.45 2.36 -16.24
C ALA A 450 11.59 2.76 -17.71
N VAL A 451 10.51 2.65 -18.51
CA VAL A 451 10.50 3.15 -19.90
C VAL A 451 10.63 4.68 -19.91
N ASN A 452 9.75 5.38 -19.20
CA ASN A 452 9.81 6.85 -19.11
C ASN A 452 11.07 7.32 -18.35
N GLY A 453 11.49 6.57 -17.34
CA GLY A 453 12.66 6.83 -16.53
C GLY A 453 13.97 6.71 -17.28
N LYS A 454 14.02 5.88 -18.33
CA LYS A 454 15.17 5.79 -19.25
C LYS A 454 15.27 7.04 -20.13
N GLU A 455 14.15 7.53 -20.65
CA GLU A 455 14.10 8.80 -21.38
C GLU A 455 14.55 9.96 -20.47
N ALA A 456 13.99 10.02 -19.27
CA ALA A 456 14.28 11.08 -18.31
C ALA A 456 15.73 11.03 -17.82
N ALA A 457 16.31 9.85 -17.58
CA ALA A 457 17.72 9.70 -17.23
C ALA A 457 18.64 10.32 -18.30
N LEU A 458 18.37 10.05 -19.58
CA LEU A 458 19.15 10.59 -20.69
C LEU A 458 18.93 12.10 -20.86
N ARG A 459 17.68 12.57 -20.92
CA ARG A 459 17.35 13.98 -21.13
C ARG A 459 17.81 14.86 -19.98
N ILE A 460 17.53 14.46 -18.74
CA ILE A 460 17.76 15.31 -17.57
C ILE A 460 19.23 15.25 -17.15
N TYR A 461 19.80 14.04 -17.04
CA TYR A 461 21.13 13.84 -16.47
C TYR A 461 22.21 13.57 -17.53
N GLY A 462 21.84 13.08 -18.72
CA GLY A 462 22.80 12.55 -19.68
C GLY A 462 23.32 11.16 -19.32
N ASN A 463 22.70 10.49 -18.36
CA ASN A 463 23.14 9.18 -17.85
C ASN A 463 22.40 8.04 -18.55
N GLN A 464 23.04 6.87 -18.61
CA GLN A 464 22.39 5.63 -19.01
C GLN A 464 21.49 5.09 -17.88
N GLY A 465 20.78 3.99 -18.15
CA GLY A 465 19.92 3.36 -17.18
C GLY A 465 18.53 3.98 -17.13
N TRP A 466 17.88 3.89 -15.97
CA TRP A 466 16.60 4.56 -15.70
C TRP A 466 16.58 5.11 -14.29
N MET A 467 15.79 6.17 -14.09
CA MET A 467 15.59 6.81 -12.80
C MET A 467 14.11 7.16 -12.61
N GLY A 468 13.73 7.47 -11.38
CA GLY A 468 12.42 8.03 -11.05
C GLY A 468 12.55 8.93 -9.83
N ASN A 469 11.63 9.86 -9.66
CA ASN A 469 11.56 10.78 -8.52
C ASN A 469 10.32 10.48 -7.66
N HIS A 470 10.17 11.22 -6.55
CA HIS A 470 9.30 10.90 -5.42
C HIS A 470 7.79 10.70 -5.70
N ASN A 471 7.31 10.92 -6.93
CA ASN A 471 5.90 10.89 -7.26
C ASN A 471 5.68 10.49 -8.73
N MET A 472 4.70 9.64 -8.99
CA MET A 472 4.16 9.36 -10.33
C MET A 472 2.62 9.26 -10.31
N SER A 473 2.00 9.32 -11.48
CA SER A 473 0.58 9.04 -11.68
C SER A 473 0.36 7.78 -12.54
N ILE A 474 -0.83 7.63 -13.12
CA ILE A 474 -1.09 6.58 -14.11
C ILE A 474 -0.23 6.74 -15.38
N TRP A 475 0.28 7.95 -15.64
CA TRP A 475 1.11 8.28 -16.80
C TRP A 475 2.59 7.93 -16.61
N ARG A 476 2.98 7.43 -15.43
CA ARG A 476 4.33 6.91 -15.12
C ARG A 476 5.42 7.95 -15.32
N GLU A 477 5.16 9.17 -14.89
CA GLU A 477 6.14 10.24 -14.97
C GLU A 477 7.35 9.92 -14.07
N ALA A 478 8.56 10.15 -14.60
CA ALA A 478 9.81 9.94 -13.87
C ALA A 478 10.51 11.24 -13.46
N ASP A 479 10.05 12.38 -13.99
CA ASP A 479 10.59 13.71 -13.74
C ASP A 479 10.41 14.13 -12.25
N PRO A 480 11.22 15.07 -11.73
CA PRO A 480 11.09 15.61 -10.37
C PRO A 480 9.89 16.56 -10.25
N ILE A 481 8.69 16.01 -10.16
CA ILE A 481 7.41 16.72 -10.21
C ILE A 481 7.12 17.38 -8.85
N ASP A 482 6.32 18.44 -8.81
CA ASP A 482 6.02 19.30 -7.64
C ASP A 482 7.06 20.42 -7.35
N ILE A 483 6.79 21.28 -6.35
CA ILE A 483 7.66 22.44 -6.03
C ILE A 483 8.50 22.28 -4.75
N CYS A 484 8.32 21.19 -4.00
CA CYS A 484 9.12 20.97 -2.79
C CYS A 484 10.55 20.56 -3.19
N ALA A 485 11.55 20.85 -2.36
CA ALA A 485 12.89 20.30 -2.56
C ALA A 485 12.89 18.75 -2.59
N CYS A 486 11.93 18.12 -1.89
CA CYS A 486 11.69 16.69 -1.87
C CYS A 486 11.39 16.07 -3.25
N SER A 487 10.98 16.90 -4.21
CA SER A 487 10.69 16.49 -5.58
C SER A 487 11.93 16.01 -6.32
N PHE A 488 13.11 16.54 -5.99
CA PHE A 488 14.37 16.13 -6.57
C PHE A 488 14.99 15.01 -5.74
N TRP A 489 14.55 13.78 -6.00
CA TRP A 489 15.04 12.59 -5.31
C TRP A 489 15.11 11.39 -6.27
N PRO A 490 16.18 11.28 -7.08
CA PRO A 490 16.27 10.33 -8.19
C PRO A 490 16.62 8.88 -7.74
N MET A 491 16.17 8.45 -6.55
CA MET A 491 16.54 7.17 -5.93
C MET A 491 15.46 6.09 -6.03
N VAL A 492 14.32 6.42 -6.62
CA VAL A 492 13.14 5.53 -6.68
C VAL A 492 13.41 4.23 -7.44
N ALA A 493 14.26 4.27 -8.47
CA ALA A 493 14.55 3.08 -9.27
C ALA A 493 15.10 1.92 -8.43
N GLY A 494 16.00 2.20 -7.49
CA GLY A 494 16.58 1.20 -6.60
C GLY A 494 15.58 0.67 -5.58
N TRP A 495 14.81 1.54 -4.93
CA TRP A 495 13.81 1.09 -3.94
C TRP A 495 12.68 0.30 -4.61
N LEU A 496 12.09 0.78 -5.70
CA LEU A 496 11.05 0.02 -6.38
C LEU A 496 11.56 -1.32 -6.92
N THR A 497 12.81 -1.39 -7.39
CA THR A 497 13.39 -2.68 -7.80
C THR A 497 13.58 -3.64 -6.63
N SER A 498 13.75 -3.14 -5.39
CA SER A 498 13.85 -4.01 -4.21
C SER A 498 12.56 -4.81 -3.96
N HIS A 499 11.39 -4.31 -4.38
CA HIS A 499 10.14 -5.09 -4.35
C HIS A 499 10.15 -6.32 -5.27
N LEU A 500 10.70 -6.19 -6.49
CA LEU A 500 10.85 -7.33 -7.39
C LEU A 500 11.90 -8.31 -6.85
N TRP A 501 12.97 -7.79 -6.22
CA TRP A 501 13.96 -8.63 -5.57
C TRP A 501 13.35 -9.41 -4.39
N GLU A 502 12.56 -8.76 -3.53
CA GLU A 502 11.84 -9.43 -2.44
C GLU A 502 10.92 -10.54 -2.97
N HIS A 503 10.16 -10.28 -4.04
CA HIS A 503 9.35 -11.34 -4.67
C HIS A 503 10.20 -12.55 -5.08
N TYR A 504 11.40 -12.32 -5.65
CA TYR A 504 12.35 -13.40 -5.92
C TYR A 504 12.80 -14.10 -4.64
N LEU A 505 13.12 -13.40 -3.56
CA LEU A 505 13.50 -14.03 -2.29
C LEU A 505 12.38 -14.89 -1.71
N PHE A 506 11.12 -14.48 -1.84
CA PHE A 506 9.95 -15.20 -1.31
C PHE A 506 9.46 -16.36 -2.19
N THR A 507 9.83 -16.39 -3.47
CA THR A 507 9.39 -17.44 -4.43
C THR A 507 10.53 -18.31 -4.94
N GLY A 508 11.77 -17.83 -4.83
CA GLY A 508 12.95 -18.41 -5.46
C GLY A 508 12.84 -18.56 -6.98
N ASP A 509 11.96 -17.81 -7.65
CA ASP A 509 11.72 -17.94 -9.10
C ASP A 509 12.89 -17.34 -9.89
N LYS A 510 13.76 -18.21 -10.39
CA LYS A 510 14.92 -17.82 -11.20
C LYS A 510 14.54 -17.30 -12.59
N THR A 511 13.39 -17.69 -13.13
CA THR A 511 12.89 -17.14 -14.39
C THR A 511 12.49 -15.70 -14.19
N PHE A 512 11.69 -15.42 -13.15
CA PHE A 512 11.34 -14.04 -12.76
C PHE A 512 12.58 -13.19 -12.46
N LEU A 513 13.55 -13.73 -11.72
CA LEU A 513 14.85 -13.05 -11.50
C LEU A 513 15.52 -12.67 -12.82
N LYS A 514 15.56 -13.59 -13.78
CA LYS A 514 16.25 -13.38 -15.07
C LYS A 514 15.51 -12.40 -15.98
N THR A 515 14.19 -12.51 -16.09
CA THR A 515 13.40 -11.80 -17.10
C THR A 515 12.85 -10.47 -16.61
N GLU A 516 12.55 -10.36 -15.31
CA GLU A 516 11.91 -9.19 -14.74
C GLU A 516 12.88 -8.38 -13.88
N VAL A 517 13.51 -9.01 -12.87
CA VAL A 517 14.32 -8.31 -11.87
C VAL A 517 15.64 -7.82 -12.46
N TYR A 518 16.42 -8.73 -13.07
CA TYR A 518 17.80 -8.46 -13.50
C TYR A 518 17.91 -7.30 -14.49
N PRO A 519 17.07 -7.18 -15.54
CA PRO A 519 17.14 -6.06 -16.47
C PRO A 519 16.82 -4.71 -15.83
N LEU A 520 15.81 -4.65 -14.94
CA LEU A 520 15.44 -3.44 -14.22
C LEU A 520 16.54 -3.01 -13.26
N LEU A 521 17.09 -3.98 -12.52
CA LEU A 521 18.18 -3.75 -11.58
C LEU A 521 19.44 -3.26 -12.29
N LYS A 522 19.83 -3.90 -13.40
CA LYS A 522 20.93 -3.41 -14.25
C LYS A 522 20.69 -1.98 -14.71
N GLY A 523 19.45 -1.64 -15.07
CA GLY A 523 19.07 -0.29 -15.44
C GLY A 523 19.24 0.74 -14.31
N ALA A 524 18.89 0.41 -13.07
CA ALA A 524 19.15 1.28 -11.91
C ALA A 524 20.66 1.43 -11.64
N VAL A 525 21.42 0.32 -11.73
CA VAL A 525 22.88 0.31 -11.57
C VAL A 525 23.58 1.21 -12.58
N LEU A 526 23.16 1.17 -13.85
CA LEU A 526 23.69 2.03 -14.91
C LEU A 526 23.50 3.53 -14.61
N PHE A 527 22.38 3.90 -14.01
CA PHE A 527 22.16 5.30 -13.63
C PHE A 527 23.02 5.69 -12.42
N TYR A 528 23.04 4.87 -11.36
CA TYR A 528 23.74 5.20 -10.12
C TYR A 528 25.25 5.22 -10.25
N LYS A 529 25.86 4.32 -11.03
CA LYS A 529 27.32 4.29 -11.19
C LYS A 529 27.88 5.61 -11.75
N ASP A 530 27.10 6.32 -12.55
CA ASP A 530 27.44 7.59 -13.21
C ASP A 530 26.87 8.81 -12.47
N TRP A 531 26.01 8.61 -11.48
CA TRP A 531 25.53 9.68 -10.60
C TRP A 531 26.51 9.97 -9.44
N LEU A 532 27.31 8.99 -9.03
CA LEU A 532 28.23 9.12 -7.90
C LEU A 532 29.46 10.01 -8.21
N ILE A 533 29.86 10.82 -7.23
CA ILE A 533 31.11 11.61 -7.24
C ILE A 533 31.95 11.32 -5.99
N PRO A 534 33.28 11.49 -6.03
CA PRO A 534 34.10 11.42 -4.82
C PRO A 534 33.83 12.62 -3.90
N ASN A 535 33.79 12.38 -2.59
CA ASN A 535 33.84 13.40 -1.55
C ASN A 535 35.30 13.77 -1.21
N GLY A 536 35.50 14.68 -0.25
CA GLY A 536 36.83 15.13 0.17
C GLY A 536 37.73 14.04 0.78
N GLU A 537 37.15 12.91 1.21
CA GLU A 537 37.83 11.77 1.81
C GLU A 537 38.05 10.61 0.81
N GLY A 538 37.60 10.78 -0.44
CA GLY A 538 37.72 9.77 -1.49
C GLY A 538 36.59 8.73 -1.53
N TYR A 539 35.60 8.82 -0.64
CA TYR A 539 34.38 8.01 -0.72
C TYR A 539 33.46 8.50 -1.83
N LEU A 540 32.71 7.59 -2.46
CA LEU A 540 31.70 7.92 -3.46
C LEU A 540 30.37 8.26 -2.77
N VAL A 541 29.77 9.38 -3.19
CA VAL A 541 28.49 9.89 -2.71
C VAL A 541 27.62 10.43 -3.84
N THR A 542 26.32 10.57 -3.61
CA THR A 542 25.47 11.37 -4.50
C THR A 542 25.88 12.84 -4.42
N PRO A 543 26.00 13.56 -5.55
CA PRO A 543 26.41 14.96 -5.58
C PRO A 543 25.36 15.88 -4.97
N VAL A 544 24.09 15.50 -5.14
CA VAL A 544 22.91 16.13 -4.57
C VAL A 544 21.96 15.00 -4.21
N GLY A 545 21.57 14.94 -2.94
CA GLY A 545 20.62 13.99 -2.41
C GLY A 545 19.65 14.65 -1.45
N HIS A 546 18.59 13.93 -1.10
CA HIS A 546 17.57 14.34 -0.14
C HIS A 546 17.40 13.19 0.87
N SER A 547 17.27 13.49 2.16
CA SER A 547 16.68 12.51 3.10
C SER A 547 15.20 12.83 3.20
N PRO A 548 14.30 12.14 2.49
CA PRO A 548 12.89 12.52 2.46
C PRO A 548 12.31 12.54 3.88
N GLU A 549 11.56 13.55 4.33
CA GLU A 549 11.57 14.95 3.90
C GLU A 549 12.25 15.86 4.94
N ASN A 550 13.29 15.35 5.62
CA ASN A 550 13.86 16.01 6.80
C ASN A 550 14.84 17.13 6.41
N ALA A 551 14.91 18.15 7.26
CA ALA A 551 15.85 19.25 7.15
C ALA A 551 16.94 19.17 8.22
N PHE A 552 18.12 19.63 7.87
CA PHE A 552 19.25 19.78 8.76
C PHE A 552 19.61 21.25 8.96
N VAL A 553 20.27 21.55 10.08
CA VAL A 553 20.77 22.89 10.43
C VAL A 553 22.30 22.93 10.28
N TYR A 554 22.79 23.99 9.65
CA TYR A 554 24.22 24.26 9.43
C TYR A 554 24.54 25.75 9.64
N ASP A 555 25.82 26.14 9.64
CA ASP A 555 26.34 27.52 9.74
C ASP A 555 25.52 28.48 10.62
N SER A 556 25.56 28.25 11.94
CA SER A 556 24.93 29.10 12.97
C SER A 556 23.44 29.44 12.73
N GLY A 557 22.68 28.59 12.03
CA GLY A 557 21.22 28.67 11.96
C GLY A 557 20.58 28.54 10.57
N GLN A 558 21.35 28.36 9.50
CA GLN A 558 20.80 28.06 8.18
C GLN A 558 20.25 26.63 8.12
N SER A 559 19.30 26.35 7.23
CA SER A 559 18.72 25.02 7.04
C SER A 559 18.58 24.63 5.58
N SER A 560 18.73 23.33 5.29
CA SER A 560 18.51 22.74 3.97
C SER A 560 17.96 21.32 4.13
N THR A 561 17.32 20.80 3.10
CA THR A 561 16.96 19.37 2.99
C THR A 561 17.85 18.62 2.00
N LEU A 562 18.62 19.37 1.18
CA LEU A 562 19.52 18.83 0.17
C LEU A 562 20.98 18.92 0.61
N SER A 563 21.68 17.80 0.51
CA SER A 563 23.13 17.69 0.72
C SER A 563 23.72 16.56 -0.13
N PRO A 564 25.04 16.52 -0.34
CA PRO A 564 25.70 15.31 -0.83
C PRO A 564 25.54 14.13 0.13
N GLY A 565 25.42 12.93 -0.43
CA GLY A 565 25.49 11.65 0.29
C GLY A 565 24.59 11.43 1.51
N PRO A 566 23.27 11.74 1.49
CA PRO A 566 22.38 11.28 2.56
C PRO A 566 22.42 9.75 2.72
N THR A 567 22.24 9.25 3.94
CA THR A 567 22.36 7.81 4.25
C THR A 567 21.36 6.96 3.47
N MET A 568 20.15 7.46 3.21
CA MET A 568 19.13 6.74 2.42
C MET A 568 19.59 6.51 0.97
N ASP A 569 20.09 7.54 0.30
CA ASP A 569 20.63 7.45 -1.06
C ASP A 569 21.72 6.37 -1.11
N MET A 570 22.66 6.43 -0.16
CA MET A 570 23.80 5.52 -0.10
C MET A 570 23.35 4.08 0.15
N ALA A 571 22.35 3.88 1.01
CA ALA A 571 21.79 2.57 1.27
C ALA A 571 21.08 1.98 0.03
N ILE A 572 20.31 2.78 -0.71
CA ILE A 572 19.62 2.31 -1.92
C ILE A 572 20.61 1.94 -3.03
N ILE A 573 21.65 2.75 -3.23
CA ILE A 573 22.71 2.48 -4.20
C ILE A 573 23.49 1.22 -3.80
N ARG A 574 23.85 1.09 -2.52
CA ARG A 574 24.54 -0.08 -1.97
C ARG A 574 23.74 -1.36 -2.17
N GLU A 575 22.43 -1.32 -1.93
CA GLU A 575 21.54 -2.44 -2.21
C GLU A 575 21.49 -2.76 -3.70
N SER A 576 21.29 -1.75 -4.55
CA SER A 576 21.21 -1.97 -6.01
C SER A 576 22.48 -2.62 -6.56
N PHE A 577 23.65 -2.17 -6.13
CA PHE A 577 24.94 -2.75 -6.52
C PHE A 577 25.12 -4.17 -5.97
N SER A 578 24.82 -4.39 -4.69
CA SER A 578 24.96 -5.70 -4.05
C SER A 578 24.03 -6.74 -4.69
N ARG A 579 22.75 -6.40 -4.88
CA ARG A 579 21.77 -7.29 -5.50
C ARG A 579 22.08 -7.57 -6.97
N PHE A 580 22.68 -6.61 -7.69
CA PHE A 580 23.11 -6.85 -9.06
C PHE A 580 24.22 -7.91 -9.15
N LEU A 581 25.18 -7.88 -8.23
CA LEU A 581 26.23 -8.90 -8.13
C LEU A 581 25.67 -10.25 -7.65
N GLU A 582 24.74 -10.24 -6.69
CA GLU A 582 24.06 -11.44 -6.22
C GLU A 582 23.18 -12.09 -7.30
N ALA A 583 22.46 -11.30 -8.09
CA ALA A 583 21.65 -11.78 -9.21
C ALA A 583 22.51 -12.48 -10.26
N GLN A 584 23.65 -11.88 -10.63
CA GLN A 584 24.63 -12.49 -11.55
C GLN A 584 25.08 -13.86 -11.04
N LYS A 585 25.48 -13.94 -9.77
CA LYS A 585 25.88 -15.19 -9.12
C LYS A 585 24.75 -16.23 -9.11
N ALA A 586 23.52 -15.81 -8.78
CA ALA A 586 22.36 -16.70 -8.71
C ALA A 586 21.93 -17.26 -10.07
N LEU A 587 22.12 -16.47 -11.13
CA LEU A 587 21.82 -16.81 -12.52
C LEU A 587 22.98 -17.51 -13.25
N GLY A 588 24.20 -17.44 -12.73
CA GLY A 588 25.39 -17.93 -13.41
C GLY A 588 25.73 -17.12 -14.66
N VAL A 589 25.48 -15.80 -14.62
CA VAL A 589 25.80 -14.87 -15.72
C VAL A 589 26.86 -13.87 -15.25
N GLU A 590 27.62 -13.33 -16.19
CA GLU A 590 28.62 -12.29 -15.92
C GLU A 590 28.37 -11.08 -16.83
N ASP A 591 28.28 -9.91 -16.21
CA ASP A 591 28.05 -8.64 -16.87
C ASP A 591 29.36 -7.84 -16.94
N ALA A 592 29.56 -7.10 -18.02
CA ALA A 592 30.74 -6.25 -18.19
C ALA A 592 30.88 -5.18 -17.08
N LEU A 593 29.77 -4.82 -16.41
CA LEU A 593 29.78 -3.86 -15.30
C LEU A 593 30.34 -4.45 -14.00
N LYS A 594 30.46 -5.77 -13.85
CA LYS A 594 30.79 -6.43 -12.58
C LYS A 594 32.00 -5.80 -11.87
N THR A 595 33.14 -5.72 -12.54
CA THR A 595 34.38 -5.18 -11.97
C THR A 595 34.25 -3.71 -11.55
N GLU A 596 33.58 -2.88 -12.36
CA GLU A 596 33.34 -1.47 -12.03
C GLU A 596 32.45 -1.34 -10.79
N ILE A 597 31.39 -2.15 -10.72
CA ILE A 597 30.42 -2.11 -9.62
C ILE A 597 31.04 -2.64 -8.32
N GLU A 598 31.84 -3.71 -8.36
CA GLU A 598 32.60 -4.18 -7.20
C GLU A 598 33.53 -3.08 -6.66
N ALA A 599 34.27 -2.40 -7.56
CA ALA A 599 35.17 -1.32 -7.19
C ALA A 599 34.44 -0.09 -6.60
N LYS A 600 33.30 0.32 -7.19
CA LYS A 600 32.49 1.43 -6.68
C LYS A 600 31.80 1.08 -5.36
N LEU A 601 31.26 -0.13 -5.23
CA LEU A 601 30.61 -0.61 -4.00
C LEU A 601 31.56 -0.53 -2.79
N GLY A 602 32.82 -0.92 -2.97
CA GLY A 602 33.87 -0.81 -1.95
C GLY A 602 34.31 0.62 -1.61
N LYS A 603 33.90 1.61 -2.41
CA LYS A 603 34.20 3.04 -2.18
C LYS A 603 32.99 3.86 -1.75
N LEU A 604 31.79 3.30 -1.72
CA LEU A 604 30.60 4.01 -1.22
C LEU A 604 30.80 4.40 0.24
N LEU A 605 30.37 5.61 0.62
CA LEU A 605 30.42 6.10 2.00
C LEU A 605 29.88 5.04 2.99
N PRO A 606 30.68 4.59 3.97
CA PRO A 606 30.23 3.65 5.00
C PRO A 606 29.12 4.27 5.86
N TYR A 607 28.38 3.43 6.59
CA TYR A 607 27.48 3.94 7.62
C TYR A 607 28.26 4.67 8.71
N GLN A 608 27.60 5.60 9.37
CA GLN A 608 28.24 6.47 10.34
C GLN A 608 27.41 6.55 11.62
N VAL A 609 28.08 6.50 12.76
CA VAL A 609 27.48 6.75 14.08
C VAL A 609 27.83 8.16 14.50
N GLY A 610 26.82 8.98 14.78
CA GLY A 610 26.98 10.39 15.13
C GLY A 610 27.19 10.63 16.61
N SER A 611 27.33 11.91 16.97
CA SER A 611 27.69 12.35 18.33
C SER A 611 26.70 11.94 19.42
N PHE A 612 25.43 11.67 19.07
CA PHE A 612 24.42 11.17 20.01
C PHE A 612 24.32 9.64 20.06
N GLY A 613 25.24 8.93 19.41
CA GLY A 613 25.22 7.47 19.24
C GLY A 613 24.17 6.99 18.23
N GLN A 614 23.63 7.90 17.41
CA GLN A 614 22.58 7.64 16.42
C GLN A 614 23.19 7.29 15.05
N LEU A 615 22.49 6.50 14.25
CA LEU A 615 22.84 6.35 12.83
C LEU A 615 22.68 7.72 12.16
N GLN A 616 23.73 8.25 11.53
CA GLN A 616 23.65 9.58 10.90
C GLN A 616 22.69 9.58 9.71
N GLU A 617 21.91 10.65 9.58
CA GLU A 617 20.98 10.83 8.47
C GLU A 617 21.65 11.39 7.21
N TRP A 618 22.70 12.19 7.39
CA TRP A 618 23.50 12.80 6.33
C TRP A 618 24.98 12.41 6.45
N GLN A 619 25.77 12.71 5.43
CA GLN A 619 27.22 12.47 5.45
C GLN A 619 27.92 13.18 6.63
N TRP A 620 27.43 14.35 7.02
CA TRP A 620 27.95 15.08 8.17
C TRP A 620 26.99 14.94 9.35
N ASP A 621 27.53 15.06 10.56
CA ASP A 621 26.76 15.02 11.81
C ASP A 621 25.96 16.32 12.04
N PHE A 622 25.12 16.68 11.08
CA PHE A 622 24.26 17.84 11.20
C PHE A 622 23.22 17.64 12.30
N LYS A 623 22.84 18.75 12.92
CA LYS A 623 21.67 18.78 13.80
C LYS A 623 20.40 18.73 12.96
N GLU A 624 19.43 17.90 13.34
CA GLU A 624 18.11 17.92 12.71
C GLU A 624 17.36 19.21 13.03
N GLN A 625 16.64 19.78 12.06
CA GLN A 625 15.74 20.89 12.32
C GLN A 625 14.53 20.42 13.16
N ASP A 626 14.01 19.24 12.84
CA ASP A 626 12.98 18.54 13.62
C ASP A 626 13.49 17.15 14.01
N VAL A 627 13.79 16.97 15.31
CA VAL A 627 14.24 15.68 15.85
C VAL A 627 13.11 14.65 15.86
N HIS A 628 11.85 15.09 15.86
CA HIS A 628 10.65 14.25 15.86
C HIS A 628 10.03 14.09 14.45
N HIS A 629 10.79 14.42 13.41
CA HIS A 629 10.31 14.38 12.03
C HIS A 629 9.69 13.01 11.69
N ARG A 630 8.60 13.06 10.93
CA ARG A 630 7.79 11.88 10.59
C ARG A 630 8.53 10.84 9.74
N HIS A 631 9.54 11.24 8.97
CA HIS A 631 10.34 10.30 8.17
C HIS A 631 11.52 9.71 8.95
N LEU A 632 11.85 8.47 8.59
CA LEU A 632 12.93 7.67 9.14
C LEU A 632 13.83 7.16 8.01
N SER A 633 14.04 7.97 6.98
CA SER A 633 14.62 7.59 5.70
C SER A 633 16.00 6.94 5.79
N HIS A 634 16.85 7.43 6.69
CA HIS A 634 18.16 6.83 6.95
C HIS A 634 18.10 5.46 7.66
N LEU A 635 16.91 5.02 8.11
CA LEU A 635 16.65 3.68 8.63
C LEU A 635 16.16 2.69 7.54
N TYR A 636 16.03 3.12 6.28
CA TYR A 636 15.86 2.23 5.12
C TYR A 636 16.75 0.97 5.16
N PRO A 637 18.08 1.05 5.42
CA PRO A 637 18.94 -0.13 5.46
C PRO A 637 18.61 -1.13 6.57
N PHE A 638 17.79 -0.74 7.55
CA PHE A 638 17.30 -1.60 8.63
C PHE A 638 15.87 -2.09 8.38
N HIS A 639 14.98 -1.25 7.85
CA HIS A 639 13.68 -1.65 7.29
C HIS A 639 13.21 -0.64 6.23
N PRO A 640 12.78 -1.08 5.04
CA PRO A 640 12.54 -2.49 4.65
C PRO A 640 13.80 -3.28 4.28
N GLY A 641 14.94 -2.61 4.03
CA GLY A 641 16.20 -3.25 3.66
C GLY A 641 16.78 -4.17 4.74
N ASN A 642 17.87 -4.87 4.44
CA ASN A 642 18.51 -5.81 5.35
C ASN A 642 20.05 -5.68 5.35
N GLN A 643 20.52 -4.44 5.33
CA GLN A 643 21.95 -4.06 5.35
C GLN A 643 22.45 -3.85 6.78
N ILE A 644 21.57 -3.40 7.69
CA ILE A 644 21.82 -3.33 9.12
C ILE A 644 20.90 -4.37 9.77
N THR A 645 21.47 -5.27 10.57
CA THR A 645 20.70 -6.30 11.28
C THR A 645 21.33 -6.60 12.64
N PRO A 646 20.53 -7.10 13.61
CA PRO A 646 21.05 -7.46 14.94
C PRO A 646 22.19 -8.48 14.92
N ASN A 647 22.21 -9.39 13.95
CA ASN A 647 23.25 -10.41 13.82
C ASN A 647 24.48 -9.95 13.05
N SER A 648 24.33 -9.19 11.97
CA SER A 648 25.46 -8.80 11.12
C SER A 648 26.17 -7.52 11.58
N SER A 649 25.47 -6.64 12.30
CA SER A 649 25.92 -5.29 12.60
C SER A 649 25.30 -4.76 13.91
N PRO A 650 25.62 -5.38 15.07
CA PRO A 650 24.98 -5.06 16.34
C PRO A 650 25.24 -3.61 16.80
N VAL A 651 26.40 -3.02 16.51
CA VAL A 651 26.68 -1.61 16.85
C VAL A 651 25.78 -0.66 16.07
N LEU A 652 25.67 -0.85 14.75
CA LEU A 652 24.75 -0.05 13.92
C LEU A 652 23.29 -0.29 14.30
N THR A 653 22.92 -1.50 14.72
CA THR A 653 21.58 -1.77 15.25
C THR A 653 21.30 -0.97 16.54
N GLY A 654 22.30 -0.84 17.42
CA GLY A 654 22.23 0.06 18.58
C GLY A 654 22.01 1.52 18.15
N ALA A 655 22.71 1.96 17.09
CA ALA A 655 22.57 3.29 16.54
C ALA A 655 21.19 3.55 15.90
N VAL A 656 20.58 2.53 15.28
CA VAL A 656 19.19 2.55 14.80
C VAL A 656 18.21 2.72 15.96
N LYS A 657 18.36 1.93 17.04
CA LYS A 657 17.54 2.07 18.24
C LYS A 657 17.61 3.49 18.79
N ARG A 658 18.81 4.07 18.83
CA ARG A 658 19.02 5.45 19.29
C ARG A 658 18.28 6.49 18.45
N VAL A 659 18.20 6.30 17.13
CA VAL A 659 17.37 7.15 16.26
C VAL A 659 15.90 7.07 16.66
N LEU A 660 15.36 5.86 16.86
CA LEU A 660 13.95 5.68 17.21
C LEU A 660 13.60 6.30 18.58
N GLU A 661 14.47 6.14 19.57
CA GLU A 661 14.32 6.77 20.89
C GLU A 661 14.25 8.30 20.77
N ARG A 662 15.08 8.90 19.90
CA ARG A 662 15.10 10.35 19.66
C ARG A 662 13.89 10.82 18.87
N ARG A 663 13.50 10.11 17.80
CA ARG A 663 12.35 10.44 16.95
C ARG A 663 11.04 10.34 17.72
N GLY A 664 10.96 9.45 18.70
CA GLY A 664 9.76 9.20 19.49
C GLY A 664 8.71 8.39 18.72
N ASP A 665 7.60 8.09 19.38
CA ASP A 665 6.65 7.08 18.91
C ASP A 665 5.53 7.64 18.03
N GLN A 666 5.10 8.88 18.28
CA GLN A 666 3.93 9.48 17.64
C GLN A 666 4.35 10.23 16.37
N ALA A 667 3.52 10.14 15.32
CA ALA A 667 3.65 10.83 14.04
C ALA A 667 2.38 10.56 13.21
N THR A 668 2.45 10.76 11.90
CA THR A 668 1.38 10.37 10.95
C THR A 668 1.14 8.85 10.93
N GLY A 669 -0.02 8.42 10.43
CA GLY A 669 -0.41 7.01 10.31
C GLY A 669 0.66 6.11 9.69
N TRP A 670 1.12 6.40 8.47
CA TRP A 670 2.23 5.67 7.84
C TRP A 670 3.53 5.68 8.65
N SER A 671 3.86 6.78 9.33
CA SER A 671 5.09 6.86 10.13
C SER A 671 5.03 5.93 11.33
N MET A 672 3.87 5.88 12.00
CA MET A 672 3.61 4.89 13.05
C MET A 672 3.64 3.47 12.48
N GLY A 673 3.06 3.23 11.31
CA GLY A 673 3.17 1.95 10.58
C GLY A 673 4.63 1.52 10.35
N TRP A 674 5.50 2.41 9.90
CA TRP A 674 6.93 2.14 9.74
C TRP A 674 7.62 1.87 11.08
N LYS A 675 7.31 2.65 12.11
CA LYS A 675 7.87 2.48 13.47
C LYS A 675 7.50 1.12 14.07
N VAL A 676 6.29 0.58 13.83
CA VAL A 676 5.93 -0.78 14.27
C VAL A 676 6.90 -1.82 13.68
N ASN A 677 7.19 -1.74 12.38
CA ASN A 677 8.14 -2.65 11.73
C ASN A 677 9.58 -2.49 12.29
N LEU A 678 10.01 -1.25 12.52
CA LEU A 678 11.34 -0.95 13.05
C LEU A 678 11.53 -1.48 14.48
N TRP A 679 10.55 -1.27 15.36
CA TRP A 679 10.59 -1.83 16.73
C TRP A 679 10.45 -3.35 16.75
N ALA A 680 9.68 -3.94 15.81
CA ALA A 680 9.63 -5.38 15.63
C ALA A 680 11.01 -5.97 15.27
N ARG A 681 11.77 -5.32 14.38
CA ARG A 681 13.16 -5.73 14.04
C ARG A 681 14.18 -5.47 15.16
N LEU A 682 13.83 -4.66 16.15
CA LEU A 682 14.59 -4.50 17.41
C LEU A 682 14.16 -5.47 18.51
N TYR A 683 13.29 -6.43 18.20
CA TYR A 683 12.80 -7.44 19.15
C TYR A 683 12.01 -6.86 20.34
N ASP A 684 11.45 -5.65 20.19
CA ASP A 684 10.65 -4.98 21.22
C ASP A 684 9.16 -4.99 20.85
N GLY A 685 8.50 -6.11 21.15
CA GLY A 685 7.08 -6.30 20.87
C GLY A 685 6.17 -5.35 21.65
N ASN A 686 6.55 -5.01 22.88
CA ASN A 686 5.77 -4.12 23.73
C ASN A 686 5.76 -2.69 23.18
N ARG A 687 6.91 -2.19 22.73
CA ARG A 687 7.00 -0.87 22.12
C ARG A 687 6.27 -0.82 20.77
N ALA A 688 6.41 -1.86 19.96
CA ALA A 688 5.69 -1.99 18.69
C ALA A 688 4.17 -1.99 18.90
N LEU A 689 3.63 -2.77 19.87
CA LEU A 689 2.21 -2.78 20.20
C LEU A 689 1.72 -1.43 20.76
N SER A 690 2.54 -0.74 21.57
CA SER A 690 2.23 0.60 22.08
C SER A 690 2.02 1.61 20.92
N ILE A 691 2.88 1.57 19.90
CA ILE A 691 2.73 2.42 18.71
C ILE A 691 1.51 2.02 17.88
N LEU A 692 1.30 0.71 17.66
CA LEU A 692 0.11 0.22 16.97
C LEU A 692 -1.18 0.68 17.68
N SER A 693 -1.16 0.75 19.02
CA SER A 693 -2.29 1.25 19.81
C SER A 693 -2.57 2.74 19.61
N LYS A 694 -1.55 3.54 19.27
CA LYS A 694 -1.72 4.95 18.88
C LYS A 694 -2.28 5.08 17.46
N LEU A 695 -1.98 4.14 16.58
CA LEU A 695 -2.56 4.07 15.24
C LEU A 695 -4.03 3.62 15.29
N ILE A 696 -4.39 2.68 16.18
CA ILE A 696 -5.78 2.26 16.44
C ILE A 696 -6.43 3.24 17.43
N HIS A 697 -6.55 4.50 17.01
CA HIS A 697 -7.17 5.59 17.74
C HIS A 697 -8.19 6.30 16.86
N LEU A 698 -9.41 6.54 17.35
CA LEU A 698 -10.48 7.03 16.52
C LEU A 698 -10.23 8.49 16.08
N VAL A 699 -10.24 8.73 14.77
CA VAL A 699 -10.22 10.05 14.14
C VAL A 699 -11.55 10.31 13.44
N LYS A 700 -12.02 11.56 13.45
CA LYS A 700 -13.20 12.01 12.69
C LYS A 700 -12.90 13.29 11.93
N GLU A 701 -13.47 13.42 10.73
CA GLU A 701 -13.23 14.57 9.85
C GLU A 701 -13.93 15.86 10.34
N ASP A 702 -15.03 15.71 11.08
CA ASP A 702 -15.96 16.78 11.45
C ASP A 702 -16.04 17.04 12.97
N ASP A 703 -15.13 16.46 13.75
CA ASP A 703 -15.13 16.56 15.21
C ASP A 703 -13.70 16.84 15.74
N PRO A 704 -13.39 18.09 16.15
CA PRO A 704 -12.08 18.45 16.67
C PRO A 704 -11.62 17.63 17.88
N ALA A 705 -12.54 17.03 18.64
CA ALA A 705 -12.21 16.15 19.77
C ALA A 705 -11.57 14.83 19.32
N PHE A 706 -11.69 14.48 18.04
CA PHE A 706 -11.11 13.28 17.41
C PHE A 706 -10.17 13.68 16.26
N SER A 707 -9.24 14.58 16.56
CA SER A 707 -8.25 15.12 15.63
C SER A 707 -6.87 14.46 15.78
N GLY A 708 -5.99 14.69 14.81
CA GLY A 708 -4.66 14.07 14.77
C GLY A 708 -4.64 12.75 13.98
N SER A 709 -3.58 11.98 14.15
CA SER A 709 -3.35 10.71 13.44
C SER A 709 -3.95 9.53 14.20
N GLY A 710 -4.33 8.48 13.47
CA GLY A 710 -5.02 7.31 14.03
C GLY A 710 -5.70 6.50 12.93
N CYS A 711 -6.93 6.06 13.17
CA CYS A 711 -7.78 5.44 12.16
C CYS A 711 -9.24 5.94 12.26
N TYR A 712 -9.90 5.99 11.11
CA TYR A 712 -11.30 6.38 11.01
C TYR A 712 -12.24 5.26 11.46
N ALA A 713 -13.54 5.59 11.58
CA ALA A 713 -14.57 4.63 11.99
C ALA A 713 -14.60 3.36 11.13
N ASN A 714 -14.30 3.47 9.83
CA ASN A 714 -14.20 2.35 8.88
C ASN A 714 -12.82 1.64 8.87
N LEU A 715 -11.99 1.86 9.89
CA LEU A 715 -10.61 1.35 10.03
C LEU A 715 -9.61 1.85 8.99
N PHE A 716 -9.95 2.80 8.12
CA PHE A 716 -8.94 3.47 7.29
C PHE A 716 -7.94 4.24 8.14
N ASP A 717 -6.66 4.16 7.78
CA ASP A 717 -5.60 4.92 8.42
C ASP A 717 -5.79 6.44 8.18
N ALA A 718 -5.50 7.20 9.23
CA ALA A 718 -5.57 8.65 9.23
C ALA A 718 -4.15 9.21 9.34
N CYS A 719 -3.65 9.75 8.23
CA CYS A 719 -2.43 10.56 8.24
C CYS A 719 -2.55 11.74 9.22
N PRO A 720 -3.67 12.52 9.30
CA PRO A 720 -4.84 12.67 8.41
C PRO A 720 -4.57 13.64 7.23
N PRO A 721 -5.39 13.62 6.15
CA PRO A 721 -6.63 12.84 5.94
C PRO A 721 -6.35 11.36 5.61
N PHE A 722 -7.35 10.61 5.16
CA PHE A 722 -7.19 9.20 4.75
C PHE A 722 -5.99 9.00 3.82
N GLN A 723 -5.11 8.11 4.25
CA GLN A 723 -4.00 7.52 3.50
C GLN A 723 -3.99 6.03 3.81
N ILE A 724 -3.83 5.17 2.82
CA ILE A 724 -3.98 3.72 3.01
C ILE A 724 -2.69 3.04 3.51
N ASP A 725 -1.56 3.71 3.32
CA ASP A 725 -0.22 3.24 3.64
C ASP A 725 -0.10 2.76 5.09
N GLY A 726 -0.63 3.49 6.08
CA GLY A 726 -0.60 3.08 7.48
C GLY A 726 -1.34 1.76 7.76
N ASN A 727 -2.41 1.43 7.03
CA ASN A 727 -3.08 0.12 7.12
C ASN A 727 -2.13 -1.01 6.71
N PHE A 728 -1.40 -0.83 5.60
CA PHE A 728 -0.48 -1.84 5.08
C PHE A 728 0.82 -1.91 5.90
N GLY A 729 1.35 -0.76 6.33
CA GLY A 729 2.52 -0.67 7.19
C GLY A 729 2.30 -1.40 8.52
N ALA A 730 1.17 -1.18 9.19
CA ALA A 730 0.84 -1.90 10.42
C ALA A 730 0.56 -3.39 10.19
N THR A 731 -0.04 -3.79 9.05
CA THR A 731 -0.21 -5.21 8.70
C THR A 731 1.13 -5.93 8.53
N ALA A 732 2.10 -5.30 7.85
CA ALA A 732 3.46 -5.81 7.75
C ALA A 732 4.15 -5.84 9.12
N GLY A 733 3.98 -4.79 9.94
CA GLY A 733 4.59 -4.68 11.26
C GLY A 733 4.09 -5.76 12.22
N ILE A 734 2.79 -6.07 12.21
CA ILE A 734 2.21 -7.19 12.96
C ILE A 734 2.84 -8.52 12.54
N THR A 735 3.11 -8.70 11.24
CA THR A 735 3.77 -9.91 10.74
C THR A 735 5.23 -9.97 11.18
N GLU A 736 5.97 -8.87 11.09
CA GLU A 736 7.38 -8.78 11.52
C GLU A 736 7.55 -8.98 13.04
N MET A 737 6.52 -8.73 13.86
CA MET A 737 6.54 -9.09 15.29
C MET A 737 6.47 -10.60 15.53
N LEU A 738 5.81 -11.33 14.63
CA LEU A 738 5.54 -12.76 14.76
C LEU A 738 6.52 -13.65 13.99
N LEU A 739 7.07 -13.14 12.87
CA LEU A 739 7.98 -13.87 12.00
C LEU A 739 8.93 -12.93 11.26
N GLN A 740 10.23 -13.23 11.27
CA GLN A 740 11.23 -12.53 10.44
C GLN A 740 12.06 -13.54 9.64
N SER A 741 12.56 -13.14 8.46
CA SER A 741 13.37 -14.03 7.61
C SER A 741 14.46 -13.32 6.80
N HIS A 742 14.96 -12.17 7.29
CA HIS A 742 15.86 -11.27 6.54
C HIS A 742 17.31 -11.26 7.06
N ASP A 743 17.56 -11.90 8.21
CA ASP A 743 18.83 -11.85 8.96
C ASP A 743 19.58 -13.20 8.97
N GLY A 744 19.45 -13.97 7.90
CA GLY A 744 20.12 -15.26 7.69
C GLY A 744 19.37 -16.48 8.25
N TYR A 745 18.22 -16.27 8.91
CA TYR A 745 17.40 -17.33 9.49
C TYR A 745 15.92 -16.95 9.51
N LEU A 746 15.06 -17.96 9.65
CA LEU A 746 13.66 -17.83 9.98
C LEU A 746 13.53 -17.68 11.51
N HIS A 747 13.15 -16.50 11.99
CA HIS A 747 13.03 -16.17 13.41
C HIS A 747 11.57 -16.26 13.86
N LEU A 748 11.27 -17.21 14.75
CA LEU A 748 9.93 -17.42 15.29
C LEU A 748 9.68 -16.52 16.50
N LEU A 749 8.55 -15.79 16.49
CA LEU A 749 8.14 -14.87 17.57
C LEU A 749 9.23 -13.90 18.03
N PRO A 750 9.89 -13.18 17.10
CA PRO A 750 11.03 -12.31 17.41
C PRO A 750 10.67 -11.13 18.32
N ALA A 751 9.42 -10.66 18.30
CA ALA A 751 8.97 -9.51 19.07
C ALA A 751 7.51 -9.69 19.54
N LEU A 752 7.20 -10.81 20.21
CA LEU A 752 5.85 -11.06 20.74
C LEU A 752 5.54 -10.10 21.91
N PRO A 753 4.50 -9.25 21.83
CA PRO A 753 4.10 -8.39 22.94
C PRO A 753 3.56 -9.17 24.13
N ASP A 754 3.82 -8.71 25.35
CA ASP A 754 3.40 -9.39 26.60
C ASP A 754 1.87 -9.52 26.69
N LYS A 755 1.14 -8.55 26.15
CA LYS A 755 -0.34 -8.57 26.11
C LYS A 755 -0.89 -9.70 25.24
N TRP A 756 -0.11 -10.25 24.32
CA TRP A 756 -0.53 -11.35 23.45
C TRP A 756 -0.20 -12.68 24.12
N ALA A 757 -0.80 -12.91 25.28
CA ALA A 757 -0.53 -14.07 26.13
C ALA A 757 -0.77 -15.40 25.40
N GLN A 758 -1.75 -15.48 24.50
CA GLN A 758 -2.00 -16.69 23.72
C GLN A 758 -2.53 -16.34 22.34
N GLY A 759 -2.18 -17.17 21.35
CA GLY A 759 -2.60 -16.93 19.99
C GLY A 759 -2.05 -17.93 18.99
N SER A 760 -2.46 -17.75 17.74
CA SER A 760 -1.93 -18.49 16.62
C SER A 760 -2.03 -17.66 15.35
N ILE A 761 -1.02 -17.78 14.48
CA ILE A 761 -1.07 -17.28 13.11
C ILE A 761 -0.69 -18.40 12.16
N LYS A 762 -1.44 -18.55 11.06
CA LYS A 762 -1.26 -19.65 10.10
C LYS A 762 -1.09 -19.10 8.70
N GLY A 763 -0.25 -19.75 7.90
CA GLY A 763 -0.11 -19.52 6.46
C GLY A 763 0.62 -18.24 6.04
N ILE A 764 1.32 -17.55 6.96
CA ILE A 764 2.24 -16.46 6.60
C ILE A 764 3.49 -17.01 5.89
N LYS A 765 4.20 -16.19 5.14
CA LYS A 765 5.38 -16.64 4.37
C LYS A 765 6.69 -16.10 4.92
N ALA A 766 7.76 -16.87 4.70
CA ALA A 766 9.15 -16.46 4.85
C ALA A 766 9.90 -16.60 3.52
N ARG A 767 10.99 -15.83 3.37
CA ARG A 767 11.94 -15.93 2.25
C ARG A 767 12.45 -17.37 2.10
N GLY A 768 12.68 -17.82 0.87
CA GLY A 768 12.96 -19.22 0.54
C GLY A 768 11.72 -20.07 0.23
N ASP A 769 10.55 -19.43 0.15
CA ASP A 769 9.24 -20.05 -0.13
C ASP A 769 8.81 -21.06 0.95
N PHE A 770 8.89 -20.62 2.21
CA PHE A 770 8.37 -21.35 3.37
C PHE A 770 7.05 -20.75 3.82
N GLU A 771 6.02 -21.59 3.97
CA GLU A 771 4.75 -21.23 4.59
C GLU A 771 4.78 -21.65 6.06
N VAL A 772 4.39 -20.77 6.97
CA VAL A 772 4.63 -20.90 8.41
C VAL A 772 3.34 -20.73 9.19
N ASP A 773 3.06 -21.69 10.06
CA ASP A 773 2.11 -21.57 11.16
C ASP A 773 2.86 -21.49 12.49
N ILE A 774 2.38 -20.66 13.39
CA ILE A 774 2.95 -20.43 14.72
C ILE A 774 1.82 -20.45 15.75
N SER A 775 2.04 -21.09 16.89
CA SER A 775 1.13 -21.09 18.03
C SER A 775 1.88 -20.79 19.32
N TRP A 776 1.25 -20.07 20.24
CA TRP A 776 1.82 -19.72 21.54
C TRP A 776 0.76 -19.65 22.63
N ALA A 777 1.20 -19.85 23.86
CA ALA A 777 0.39 -19.74 25.06
C ALA A 777 1.30 -19.35 26.25
N GLY A 778 0.75 -18.60 27.21
CA GLY A 778 1.55 -18.07 28.32
C GLY A 778 2.72 -17.20 27.86
N HIS A 779 2.55 -16.45 26.75
CA HIS A 779 3.58 -15.61 26.10
C HIS A 779 4.79 -16.40 25.57
N GLN A 780 4.67 -17.73 25.42
CA GLN A 780 5.75 -18.57 24.91
C GLN A 780 5.31 -19.39 23.70
N LEU A 781 6.23 -19.58 22.75
CA LEU A 781 6.05 -20.47 21.60
C LEU A 781 5.68 -21.88 22.10
N THR A 782 4.55 -22.42 21.63
CA THR A 782 4.17 -23.81 21.91
C THR A 782 4.50 -24.72 20.75
N GLY A 783 4.43 -24.21 19.52
CA GLY A 783 4.91 -24.92 18.35
C GLY A 783 4.74 -24.15 17.05
N ALA A 784 5.35 -24.67 16.00
CA ALA A 784 5.24 -24.16 14.65
C ALA A 784 5.18 -25.29 13.62
N ARG A 785 4.48 -25.03 12.52
CA ARG A 785 4.45 -25.92 11.34
C ARG A 785 5.00 -25.16 10.16
N ILE A 786 5.98 -25.73 9.46
CA ILE A 786 6.59 -25.09 8.30
C ILE A 786 6.44 -26.01 7.09
N ILE A 787 5.90 -25.49 6.00
CA ILE A 787 5.87 -26.18 4.70
C ILE A 787 6.96 -25.58 3.82
N ALA A 788 7.94 -26.40 3.44
CA ALA A 788 8.99 -26.01 2.52
C ALA A 788 8.51 -26.19 1.07
N LYS A 789 7.90 -25.17 0.45
CA LYS A 789 7.30 -25.31 -0.89
C LYS A 789 8.35 -25.69 -1.94
N LYS A 790 9.58 -25.17 -1.82
CA LYS A 790 10.71 -25.48 -2.72
C LYS A 790 11.82 -26.32 -2.11
N GLY A 791 11.74 -26.62 -0.81
CA GLY A 791 12.83 -27.28 -0.08
C GLY A 791 14.04 -26.38 0.12
N GLY A 792 15.21 -26.98 0.32
CA GLY A 792 16.48 -26.28 0.52
C GLY A 792 16.91 -26.20 1.98
N ILE A 793 17.92 -25.38 2.25
CA ILE A 793 18.44 -25.18 3.60
C ILE A 793 17.51 -24.23 4.37
N LEU A 794 17.19 -24.57 5.60
CA LEU A 794 16.37 -23.75 6.48
C LEU A 794 17.06 -23.57 7.85
N PRO A 795 17.72 -22.42 8.06
CA PRO A 795 18.13 -21.98 9.38
C PRO A 795 16.92 -21.43 10.15
N ILE A 796 16.70 -21.89 11.38
CA ILE A 796 15.60 -21.46 12.25
C ILE A 796 16.19 -20.91 13.54
N LYS A 797 15.68 -19.77 14.01
CA LYS A 797 15.93 -19.22 15.34
C LYS A 797 14.64 -19.22 16.15
N SER A 798 14.71 -19.71 17.38
CA SER A 798 13.58 -19.79 18.30
C SER A 798 13.95 -19.27 19.69
N PRO A 799 13.02 -18.60 20.41
CA PRO A 799 13.24 -18.19 21.79
C PRO A 799 13.26 -19.37 22.78
N VAL A 800 12.76 -20.55 22.38
CA VAL A 800 12.68 -21.75 23.23
C VAL A 800 13.34 -22.96 22.56
N ALA A 801 13.70 -23.97 23.34
CA ALA A 801 14.20 -25.23 22.80
C ALA A 801 13.08 -25.95 22.04
N LEU A 802 13.40 -26.49 20.87
CA LEU A 802 12.47 -27.17 19.98
C LEU A 802 12.83 -28.65 19.81
N ARG A 803 11.80 -29.49 19.78
CA ARG A 803 11.85 -30.84 19.19
C ARG A 803 11.40 -30.73 17.73
N VAL A 804 12.31 -31.03 16.80
CA VAL A 804 12.06 -30.93 15.36
C VAL A 804 11.69 -32.29 14.79
N LYS A 805 10.57 -32.38 14.08
CA LYS A 805 10.16 -33.54 13.26
C LYS A 805 10.03 -33.12 11.80
N GLY A 806 10.52 -33.98 10.91
CA GLY A 806 10.65 -33.67 9.48
C GLY A 806 11.95 -32.92 9.17
N GLY A 807 12.36 -32.93 7.91
CA GLY A 807 13.64 -32.41 7.47
C GLY A 807 14.81 -33.24 8.01
N ARG A 808 16.02 -32.93 7.51
CA ARG A 808 17.27 -33.51 8.04
C ARG A 808 18.02 -32.45 8.82
N LEU A 809 18.13 -32.64 10.14
CA LEU A 809 18.95 -31.79 11.00
C LEU A 809 20.44 -31.91 10.60
N LEU A 810 21.10 -30.77 10.46
CA LEU A 810 22.50 -30.67 10.07
C LEU A 810 23.38 -30.52 11.32
N LYS A 811 24.56 -31.13 11.30
CA LYS A 811 25.51 -31.09 12.43
C LYS A 811 26.19 -29.74 12.63
N GLY A 812 26.11 -28.84 11.65
CA GLY A 812 26.78 -27.54 11.67
C GLY A 812 25.96 -26.47 10.98
N ALA A 813 26.42 -25.23 11.11
CA ALA A 813 25.78 -24.08 10.49
C ALA A 813 25.68 -24.24 8.97
N ALA A 814 24.53 -23.85 8.44
CA ALA A 814 24.25 -23.83 7.01
C ALA A 814 23.49 -22.54 6.67
N LYS A 815 23.60 -22.08 5.42
CA LYS A 815 23.04 -20.81 4.98
C LYS A 815 21.98 -21.02 3.92
N ASN A 816 20.96 -20.17 3.94
CA ASN A 816 20.02 -20.03 2.84
C ASN A 816 20.28 -18.68 2.15
N PRO A 817 20.76 -18.67 0.89
CA PRO A 817 21.03 -17.43 0.17
C PRO A 817 19.84 -16.46 0.09
N MET A 818 18.60 -16.96 0.19
CA MET A 818 17.41 -16.13 0.15
C MET A 818 17.14 -15.37 1.46
N MET A 819 17.81 -15.74 2.55
CA MET A 819 17.63 -15.12 3.87
C MET A 819 18.84 -14.25 4.26
N GLU A 820 19.95 -14.31 3.54
CA GLU A 820 21.17 -13.61 3.94
C GLU A 820 21.02 -12.08 3.85
N PRO A 821 21.52 -11.34 4.86
CA PRO A 821 21.64 -9.89 4.79
C PRO A 821 22.71 -9.45 3.79
N ILE A 822 22.56 -8.24 3.26
CA ILE A 822 23.64 -7.59 2.52
C ILE A 822 24.76 -7.28 3.50
N ARG A 823 25.99 -7.68 3.17
CA ARG A 823 27.16 -7.42 4.01
C ARG A 823 27.69 -6.01 3.75
N THR A 824 27.83 -5.23 4.81
CA THR A 824 28.45 -3.90 4.75
C THR A 824 29.87 -3.92 5.30
N THR A 825 30.73 -3.04 4.79
CA THR A 825 32.14 -2.93 5.19
C THR A 825 32.31 -1.91 6.30
N GLY A 826 32.36 -2.36 7.55
CA GLY A 826 32.59 -1.49 8.71
C GLY A 826 31.61 -0.32 8.84
N PHE A 827 31.94 0.62 9.72
CA PHE A 827 31.27 1.91 9.88
C PHE A 827 32.27 2.95 10.40
N LEU A 828 31.96 4.24 10.23
CA LEU A 828 32.71 5.33 10.83
C LEU A 828 32.07 5.71 12.16
N ASP A 829 32.86 5.75 13.23
CA ASP A 829 32.39 6.12 14.56
C ASP A 829 32.81 7.56 14.90
N HIS A 830 31.84 8.47 14.89
CA HIS A 830 31.99 9.88 15.28
C HIS A 830 31.32 10.16 16.64
N SER A 831 30.95 9.11 17.38
CA SER A 831 30.30 9.26 18.67
C SER A 831 31.26 9.87 19.70
N ARG A 832 30.68 10.59 20.68
CA ARG A 832 31.43 11.17 21.81
C ARG A 832 31.41 10.28 23.05
N GLN A 833 30.86 9.08 22.93
CA GLN A 833 30.61 8.12 23.99
C GLN A 833 30.82 6.71 23.44
N GLU A 834 31.09 5.74 24.30
CA GLU A 834 31.28 4.36 23.86
C GLU A 834 30.02 3.83 23.14
N THR A 835 30.19 3.29 21.92
CA THR A 835 29.10 2.72 21.15
C THR A 835 28.72 1.34 21.70
N THR A 836 27.49 1.22 22.19
CA THR A 836 27.01 -0.07 22.74
C THR A 836 26.44 -0.95 21.63
N ALA A 837 27.00 -2.15 21.48
CA ALA A 837 26.46 -3.18 20.61
C ALA A 837 25.06 -3.61 21.05
N PHE A 838 24.13 -3.75 20.11
CA PHE A 838 22.81 -4.32 20.37
C PHE A 838 22.96 -5.79 20.80
N VAL A 839 22.42 -6.11 21.97
CA VAL A 839 22.44 -7.46 22.51
C VAL A 839 21.17 -8.17 22.08
N GLN A 840 21.33 -9.20 21.25
CA GLN A 840 20.22 -10.06 20.88
C GLN A 840 19.74 -10.88 22.08
N PRO A 841 18.42 -11.12 22.22
CA PRO A 841 17.92 -12.12 23.15
C PRO A 841 18.56 -13.48 22.89
N ALA A 842 18.79 -14.22 23.98
CA ALA A 842 19.23 -15.62 23.91
C ALA A 842 18.18 -16.47 23.17
N GLY A 843 18.63 -17.53 22.51
CA GLY A 843 17.73 -18.43 21.79
C GLY A 843 18.47 -19.64 21.22
N TYR A 844 17.72 -20.47 20.50
CA TYR A 844 18.18 -21.73 19.94
C TYR A 844 18.17 -21.66 18.41
N THR A 845 19.24 -22.16 17.80
CA THR A 845 19.38 -22.17 16.34
C THR A 845 19.44 -23.60 15.82
N TYR A 846 18.64 -23.88 14.78
CA TYR A 846 18.56 -25.17 14.12
C TYR A 846 18.88 -24.99 12.63
N TYR A 847 19.58 -25.95 12.04
CA TYR A 847 19.89 -25.95 10.61
C TYR A 847 19.33 -27.22 9.98
N LEU A 848 18.41 -27.06 9.04
CA LEU A 848 17.69 -28.16 8.42
C LEU A 848 17.94 -28.19 6.92
N SER A 849 17.99 -29.38 6.35
CA SER A 849 17.84 -29.58 4.91
C SER A 849 16.46 -30.15 4.65
N THR A 850 15.71 -29.51 3.75
CA THR A 850 14.31 -29.82 3.44
C THR A 850 14.13 -30.16 1.96
N LYS A 851 13.09 -30.93 1.64
CA LYS A 851 12.63 -31.21 0.28
C LYS A 851 11.39 -30.39 -0.06
N ALA A 852 11.13 -30.21 -1.36
CA ALA A 852 9.92 -29.54 -1.83
C ALA A 852 8.65 -30.27 -1.34
N GLY A 853 7.71 -29.52 -0.77
CA GLY A 853 6.48 -30.02 -0.18
C GLY A 853 6.63 -30.63 1.21
N GLU A 854 7.86 -30.74 1.75
CA GLU A 854 8.09 -31.33 3.07
C GLU A 854 7.49 -30.45 4.18
N GLN A 855 6.91 -31.11 5.20
CA GLN A 855 6.36 -30.46 6.37
C GLN A 855 7.26 -30.70 7.58
N LEU A 856 7.55 -29.62 8.30
CA LEU A 856 8.26 -29.63 9.57
C LEU A 856 7.26 -29.35 10.69
N ILE A 857 7.37 -30.11 11.77
CA ILE A 857 6.64 -29.87 13.03
C ILE A 857 7.68 -29.55 14.09
N LEU A 858 7.56 -28.37 14.68
CA LEU A 858 8.44 -27.85 15.73
C LEU A 858 7.61 -27.77 17.01
N ASP A 859 7.90 -28.63 17.98
CA ASP A 859 7.23 -28.64 19.28
C ASP A 859 8.17 -27.99 20.33
N ALA A 860 7.68 -27.07 21.16
CA ALA A 860 8.46 -26.56 22.29
C ALA A 860 8.76 -27.69 23.31
N GLN A 861 9.97 -27.68 23.88
CA GLN A 861 10.42 -28.70 24.84
C GLN A 861 10.03 -28.40 26.28
#